data_AF-A0A2G6NW53-F1
#
_entry.id   AF-A0A2G6NW53-F1
#
_cell.length_a   1.000
_cell.length_b   1.000
_cell.length_c   1.000
_cell.angle_alpha   90.00
_cell.angle_beta   90.00
_cell.angle_gamma   90.00
#
_symmetry.space_group_name_H-M   'P 1'
#
loop_
_entity.id
_entity.type
_entity.pdbx_description
1 polymer ?
#
loop_
_entity_poly.entity_id
_entity_poly.type
_entity_poly.pdbx_seq_one_letter_code
_entity_poly.pdbx_strand_id
1 'polypeptide(L)'
;MKGVFMTHLYSFLLFVLATLWGTAFALDLEAVHAYHDIHGGWSPPPSDFREGSILTTITGDAPIDTVGFQEGLVRVAQDRWTYRFAWNDSLPRTFSFRSPEGETATLQTVPTYEAYIPGAVSLPLVTIDTGLPNLWSPETGIYVWGDGEIPNWGQRGEVWERGARFRYYDAGGVLRHDRPIGLRINGNWSRAYTQKSLRLYFDHHGEPDTVFEDFFGDGPDGFERLILRAGSGHMRLFLMDPLACEIMSALGYPVSRWQPCMVLLNGVPWGLYHIRERPDSKWAEVQLGLSGDYNLVKDGNGENPGDLQMLNEFLRTAGRATNPEDHAYFQMVESEMEITSYIDWVLLQIWGGSADNGGIHNKIIYRPDGGRWHFMIYDEDSLFHRHNLESDFFRFFASVSSEEFDEHAPQTFYQSWNSCRYYFQMFDALTRNAAFRKAMRERWDILVGSVLEPNTLMANLEAVAAASQLGEAEHQERWDPSYSINDVLGGMVSYFPARAINVQAHFEAFMDERMDPVEMDALSLETIDGEVHLHWHTQREIPFLGWILERRSGPDTPWVQIADYTADAGLLPAGGESLPANYSWIDGMEPEDGTAYRLIWVSTSGQHNEVPWIEEVVLPSPEPLPLLINEFLASNDSVNQDETGAYEDWVEIINPNPTEVSLAGYYLSDNLDNPTRWAFPASAVIEANGFLLVWCDNDVEDGPLHTNFKLSAGGESIGIYADGQTGIVALDEYTFGQQTTDVSTGRFPDAGPDWVTFTAPTPGMSNSSPVGVEVRGRTVIMLSAYPNPFNPSTEIRFSVPKAGEGSLRVYNLRGELVRTLRDGFFEAGAGSVVWNGQTADGMPAGSGVYLCRLEVRGDWAMRRVLLLK
;
A
#
# COMPACT_ATOMS: atom_id res chain seq x y z
N MET A 1 -22.42 -46.16 27.04
CA MET A 1 -23.78 -45.64 26.74
C MET A 1 -23.64 -44.34 25.95
N LYS A 2 -24.69 -43.92 25.24
CA LYS A 2 -25.01 -42.53 24.78
C LYS A 2 -23.88 -41.48 24.94
N GLY A 3 -23.32 -40.85 23.91
CA GLY A 3 -23.68 -40.83 22.48
C GLY A 3 -24.68 -39.72 22.12
N VAL A 4 -24.26 -38.81 21.25
CA VAL A 4 -25.08 -37.79 20.54
C VAL A 4 -24.59 -37.75 19.08
N PHE A 5 -25.49 -37.49 18.13
CA PHE A 5 -25.17 -37.42 16.71
C PHE A 5 -24.55 -36.08 16.31
N MET A 6 -23.57 -36.12 15.40
CA MET A 6 -23.51 -35.15 14.30
C MET A 6 -23.13 -35.90 13.01
N THR A 7 -24.13 -36.17 12.18
CA THR A 7 -23.98 -36.92 10.92
C THR A 7 -23.61 -36.00 9.78
N HIS A 8 -22.31 -35.81 9.56
CA HIS A 8 -21.74 -35.28 8.32
C HIS A 8 -20.41 -35.98 8.00
N LEU A 9 -20.48 -37.25 7.60
CA LEU A 9 -19.35 -37.89 6.92
C LEU A 9 -19.31 -37.36 5.49
N TYR A 10 -18.38 -36.44 5.22
CA TYR A 10 -18.09 -35.97 3.88
C TYR A 10 -16.99 -36.80 3.25
N SER A 11 -17.29 -37.49 2.16
CA SER A 11 -16.24 -37.93 1.24
C SER A 11 -15.60 -36.70 0.54
N PHE A 12 -14.38 -36.63 -0.02
CA PHE A 12 -13.06 -37.28 0.19
C PHE A 12 -12.35 -37.57 -1.16
N LEU A 13 -11.02 -37.80 -1.16
CA LEU A 13 -10.33 -38.51 -2.26
C LEU A 13 -8.95 -39.03 -1.81
N LEU A 14 -8.78 -40.36 -1.80
CA LEU A 14 -7.50 -41.03 -1.60
C LEU A 14 -7.63 -42.45 -2.14
N PHE A 15 -6.75 -42.85 -3.07
CA PHE A 15 -6.89 -44.09 -3.83
C PHE A 15 -6.20 -45.27 -3.13
N VAL A 16 -6.99 -46.26 -2.71
CA VAL A 16 -6.48 -47.54 -2.20
C VAL A 16 -6.93 -48.69 -3.12
N LEU A 17 -5.98 -49.31 -3.81
CA LEU A 17 -6.24 -50.53 -4.59
C LEU A 17 -6.36 -51.76 -3.69
N ALA A 18 -7.57 -52.33 -3.63
CA ALA A 18 -7.82 -53.61 -3.00
C ALA A 18 -7.48 -54.77 -3.95
N THR A 19 -6.21 -55.18 -3.99
CA THR A 19 -5.75 -56.37 -4.73
C THR A 19 -6.30 -57.66 -4.13
N LEU A 20 -7.43 -58.14 -4.65
CA LEU A 20 -8.00 -59.45 -4.32
C LEU A 20 -7.28 -60.56 -5.10
N TRP A 21 -6.24 -61.14 -4.47
CA TRP A 21 -5.36 -62.15 -5.07
C TRP A 21 -6.09 -63.43 -5.53
N GLY A 22 -6.04 -63.70 -6.84
CA GLY A 22 -6.18 -65.04 -7.42
C GLY A 22 -4.81 -65.68 -7.62
N THR A 23 -4.67 -66.98 -7.37
CA THR A 23 -3.35 -67.63 -7.24
C THR A 23 -2.66 -67.97 -8.58
N ALA A 24 -1.68 -67.17 -9.01
CA ALA A 24 -0.36 -67.63 -9.48
C ALA A 24 0.56 -66.43 -9.84
N PHE A 25 1.81 -66.50 -9.39
CA PHE A 25 2.88 -65.50 -9.52
C PHE A 25 2.63 -64.10 -8.93
N ALA A 26 3.72 -63.43 -8.57
CA ALA A 26 3.74 -62.07 -8.02
C ALA A 26 4.11 -61.09 -9.13
N LEU A 27 3.09 -60.63 -9.86
CA LEU A 27 3.18 -59.45 -10.71
C LEU A 27 2.88 -58.25 -9.81
N ASP A 28 3.91 -57.50 -9.40
CA ASP A 28 3.76 -56.31 -8.56
C ASP A 28 3.17 -55.17 -9.41
N LEU A 29 1.85 -55.23 -9.60
CA LEU A 29 1.07 -54.26 -10.37
C LEU A 29 0.91 -52.95 -9.60
N GLU A 30 1.93 -52.09 -9.68
CA GLU A 30 1.84 -50.72 -9.18
C GLU A 30 0.88 -49.90 -10.06
N ALA A 31 -0.03 -49.18 -9.40
CA ALA A 31 -0.88 -48.18 -10.01
C ALA A 31 -0.39 -46.79 -9.62
N VAL A 32 0.42 -46.18 -10.48
CA VAL A 32 0.84 -44.79 -10.30
C VAL A 32 -0.32 -43.89 -10.76
N HIS A 33 -0.87 -43.14 -9.81
CA HIS A 33 -1.94 -42.18 -10.04
C HIS A 33 -1.37 -40.82 -10.43
N ALA A 34 -1.44 -40.48 -11.71
CA ALA A 34 -1.18 -39.11 -12.15
C ALA A 34 -2.49 -38.31 -12.03
N TYR A 35 -2.51 -37.27 -11.19
CA TYR A 35 -3.64 -36.33 -11.07
C TYR A 35 -3.73 -35.36 -12.26
N HIS A 36 -3.57 -35.88 -13.47
CA HIS A 36 -3.41 -35.14 -14.72
C HIS A 36 -4.30 -35.71 -15.82
N ASP A 37 -5.46 -35.08 -16.01
CA ASP A 37 -5.75 -34.41 -17.28
C ASP A 37 -6.79 -33.31 -17.06
N ILE A 38 -6.27 -32.14 -16.70
CA ILE A 38 -6.90 -30.83 -16.88
C ILE A 38 -5.94 -30.06 -17.80
N HIS A 39 -6.44 -29.54 -18.92
CA HIS A 39 -5.58 -29.06 -20.00
C HIS A 39 -4.91 -27.72 -19.64
N GLY A 40 -3.59 -27.65 -19.83
CA GLY A 40 -2.80 -26.45 -19.62
C GLY A 40 -2.62 -25.66 -20.93
N GLY A 41 -3.47 -24.69 -21.23
CA GLY A 41 -3.25 -23.79 -22.38
C GLY A 41 -4.48 -23.05 -22.91
N TRP A 42 -4.23 -22.10 -23.82
CA TRP A 42 -5.24 -21.38 -24.62
C TRP A 42 -5.57 -22.05 -25.97
N SER A 43 -5.03 -23.26 -26.21
CA SER A 43 -5.39 -24.10 -27.35
C SER A 43 -6.46 -25.12 -26.93
N PRO A 44 -7.42 -25.48 -27.79
CA PRO A 44 -8.32 -26.59 -27.51
C PRO A 44 -7.55 -27.89 -27.24
N PRO A 45 -7.97 -28.71 -26.27
CA PRO A 45 -7.31 -29.98 -25.98
C PRO A 45 -7.46 -30.98 -27.15
N PRO A 46 -6.57 -31.99 -27.26
CA PRO A 46 -6.72 -33.09 -28.21
C PRO A 46 -8.08 -33.80 -28.11
N SER A 47 -8.58 -34.38 -29.21
CA SER A 47 -9.95 -34.96 -29.24
C SER A 47 -10.12 -36.27 -28.44
N ASP A 48 -9.01 -36.90 -28.08
CA ASP A 48 -8.90 -38.03 -27.15
C ASP A 48 -8.71 -37.61 -25.68
N PHE A 49 -8.41 -36.32 -25.42
CA PHE A 49 -8.35 -35.74 -24.08
C PHE A 49 -9.73 -35.77 -23.41
N ARG A 50 -9.77 -35.91 -22.08
CA ARG A 50 -11.00 -35.77 -21.29
C ARG A 50 -10.67 -34.96 -20.03
N GLU A 51 -11.13 -33.72 -20.00
CA GLU A 51 -10.97 -32.85 -18.84
C GLU A 51 -11.80 -33.38 -17.66
N GLY A 52 -11.31 -33.20 -16.43
CA GLY A 52 -11.95 -33.82 -15.27
C GLY A 52 -11.88 -35.34 -15.32
N SER A 53 -10.69 -35.89 -15.65
CA SER A 53 -10.43 -37.32 -15.61
C SER A 53 -9.19 -37.67 -14.78
N ILE A 54 -9.13 -38.92 -14.33
CA ILE A 54 -8.05 -39.46 -13.48
C ILE A 54 -7.35 -40.56 -14.28
N LEU A 55 -6.05 -40.40 -14.51
CA LEU A 55 -5.23 -41.35 -15.26
C LEU A 55 -4.54 -42.32 -14.30
N THR A 56 -4.94 -43.59 -14.36
CA THR A 56 -4.32 -44.68 -13.60
C THR A 56 -3.35 -45.43 -14.51
N THR A 57 -2.06 -45.40 -14.18
CA THR A 57 -1.02 -46.12 -14.92
C THR A 57 -0.71 -47.45 -14.23
N ILE A 58 -1.12 -48.55 -14.85
CA ILE A 58 -0.88 -49.92 -14.38
C ILE A 58 0.45 -50.40 -14.99
N THR A 59 1.42 -50.70 -14.14
CA THR A 59 2.77 -51.11 -14.54
C THR A 59 3.07 -52.50 -13.99
N GLY A 60 3.61 -53.40 -14.83
CA GLY A 60 4.19 -54.67 -14.38
C GLY A 60 5.72 -54.60 -14.30
N ASP A 61 6.32 -55.49 -13.51
CA ASP A 61 7.77 -55.72 -13.42
C ASP A 61 8.36 -56.39 -14.66
N ALA A 62 7.49 -56.96 -15.50
CA ALA A 62 7.78 -57.58 -16.79
C ALA A 62 6.73 -57.17 -17.86
N PRO A 63 6.98 -57.42 -19.16
CA PRO A 63 5.99 -57.19 -20.21
C PRO A 63 4.65 -57.89 -19.94
N ILE A 64 3.53 -57.19 -20.12
CA ILE A 64 2.18 -57.71 -19.88
C ILE A 64 1.22 -57.39 -21.03
N ASP A 65 0.40 -58.37 -21.40
CA ASP A 65 -0.68 -58.24 -22.38
C ASP A 65 -2.06 -58.43 -21.71
N THR A 66 -3.15 -57.94 -22.32
CA THR A 66 -4.50 -58.06 -21.75
C THR A 66 -5.13 -59.43 -22.00
N VAL A 67 -5.84 -59.94 -21.00
CA VAL A 67 -6.72 -61.11 -21.16
C VAL A 67 -8.04 -60.64 -21.77
N GLY A 68 -8.10 -60.69 -23.10
CA GLY A 68 -9.27 -60.27 -23.88
C GLY A 68 -9.33 -58.76 -24.13
N PHE A 69 -10.48 -58.30 -24.64
CA PHE A 69 -10.74 -56.88 -24.83
C PHE A 69 -11.06 -56.21 -23.49
N GLN A 70 -10.37 -55.12 -23.21
CA GLN A 70 -10.50 -54.30 -22.01
C GLN A 70 -10.91 -52.90 -22.47
N GLU A 71 -12.20 -52.56 -22.37
CA GLU A 71 -12.72 -51.29 -22.90
C GLU A 71 -12.06 -50.10 -22.18
N GLY A 72 -11.56 -49.11 -22.94
CA GLY A 72 -10.90 -47.92 -22.41
C GLY A 72 -9.48 -48.11 -21.85
N LEU A 73 -8.93 -49.33 -21.86
CA LEU A 73 -7.57 -49.62 -21.41
C LEU A 73 -6.59 -49.51 -22.59
N VAL A 74 -5.58 -48.65 -22.48
CA VAL A 74 -4.64 -48.32 -23.56
C VAL A 74 -3.24 -48.81 -23.21
N ARG A 75 -2.52 -49.43 -24.16
CA ARG A 75 -1.11 -49.80 -23.96
C ARG A 75 -0.21 -48.60 -24.21
N VAL A 76 0.68 -48.28 -23.28
CA VAL A 76 1.67 -47.20 -23.42
C VAL A 76 3.11 -47.71 -23.49
N ALA A 77 3.39 -48.90 -22.95
CA ALA A 77 4.67 -49.60 -23.14
C ALA A 77 4.48 -51.13 -23.04
N GLN A 78 5.54 -51.94 -23.18
CA GLN A 78 5.42 -53.40 -23.15
C GLN A 78 4.95 -53.92 -21.78
N ASP A 79 5.44 -53.27 -20.73
CA ASP A 79 5.19 -53.40 -19.29
C ASP A 79 3.95 -52.65 -18.79
N ARG A 80 3.33 -51.77 -19.60
CA ARG A 80 2.54 -50.66 -19.06
C ARG A 80 1.28 -50.31 -19.84
N TRP A 81 0.19 -50.16 -19.09
CA TRP A 81 -1.13 -49.82 -19.58
C TRP A 81 -1.72 -48.65 -18.79
N THR A 82 -2.59 -47.86 -19.41
CA THR A 82 -3.30 -46.76 -18.76
C THR A 82 -4.81 -46.95 -18.87
N TYR A 83 -5.52 -46.63 -17.79
CA TYR A 83 -6.97 -46.48 -17.80
C TYR A 83 -7.35 -45.08 -17.32
N ARG A 84 -8.46 -44.56 -17.83
CA ARG A 84 -8.95 -43.21 -17.55
C ARG A 84 -10.35 -43.27 -16.94
N PHE A 85 -10.45 -42.90 -15.67
CA PHE A 85 -11.72 -42.69 -14.98
C PHE A 85 -12.23 -41.27 -15.21
N ALA A 86 -13.54 -41.07 -15.32
CA ALA A 86 -14.11 -39.73 -15.13
C ALA A 86 -14.03 -39.33 -13.65
N TRP A 87 -13.93 -38.04 -13.31
CA TRP A 87 -13.82 -37.58 -11.93
C TRP A 87 -15.04 -37.92 -11.04
N ASN A 88 -16.18 -38.26 -11.66
CA ASN A 88 -17.39 -38.72 -10.99
C ASN A 88 -17.61 -40.25 -11.08
N ASP A 89 -16.67 -40.99 -11.69
CA ASP A 89 -16.74 -42.44 -11.73
C ASP A 89 -16.47 -43.00 -10.33
N SER A 90 -17.33 -43.92 -9.90
CA SER A 90 -17.27 -44.60 -8.60
C SER A 90 -17.49 -46.10 -8.74
N LEU A 91 -17.55 -46.59 -9.98
CA LEU A 91 -17.81 -47.98 -10.29
C LEU A 91 -16.48 -48.75 -10.39
N PRO A 92 -16.38 -49.97 -9.85
CA PRO A 92 -15.19 -50.78 -9.99
C PRO A 92 -14.88 -51.09 -11.47
N ARG A 93 -13.60 -51.21 -11.80
CA ARG A 93 -13.09 -51.76 -13.07
C ARG A 93 -12.17 -52.93 -12.77
N THR A 94 -12.30 -54.01 -13.53
CA THR A 94 -11.54 -55.24 -13.34
C THR A 94 -10.72 -55.51 -14.59
N PHE A 95 -9.42 -55.31 -14.50
CA PHE A 95 -8.47 -55.53 -15.59
C PHE A 95 -7.77 -56.88 -15.40
N SER A 96 -7.66 -57.69 -16.44
CA SER A 96 -6.97 -58.97 -16.40
C SER A 96 -5.79 -58.97 -17.36
N PHE A 97 -4.63 -59.40 -16.88
CA PHE A 97 -3.35 -59.35 -17.59
C PHE A 97 -2.70 -60.73 -17.69
N ARG A 98 -1.78 -60.90 -18.64
CA ARG A 98 -1.03 -62.14 -18.90
C ARG A 98 0.45 -61.86 -19.12
N SER A 99 1.30 -62.72 -18.56
CA SER A 99 2.76 -62.73 -18.81
C SER A 99 3.12 -63.41 -20.15
N PRO A 100 4.35 -63.23 -20.67
CA PRO A 100 4.84 -63.95 -21.86
C PRO A 100 4.81 -65.49 -21.68
N GLU A 101 4.98 -65.97 -20.45
CA GLU A 101 4.95 -67.37 -20.04
C GLU A 101 3.52 -67.95 -20.00
N GLY A 102 2.50 -67.08 -20.03
CA GLY A 102 1.09 -67.45 -20.13
C GLY A 102 0.28 -67.42 -18.82
N GLU A 103 0.91 -67.04 -17.71
CA GLU A 103 0.26 -66.89 -16.41
C GLU A 103 -0.63 -65.64 -16.37
N THR A 104 -1.68 -65.61 -15.55
CA THR A 104 -2.69 -64.53 -15.58
C THR A 104 -2.97 -63.91 -14.21
N ALA A 105 -2.80 -62.59 -14.12
CA ALA A 105 -3.18 -61.77 -12.97
C ALA A 105 -4.53 -61.06 -13.22
N THR A 106 -5.17 -60.57 -12.16
CA THR A 106 -6.37 -59.70 -12.27
C THR A 106 -6.34 -58.63 -11.20
N LEU A 107 -6.48 -57.38 -11.64
CA LEU A 107 -6.45 -56.18 -10.82
C LEU A 107 -7.87 -55.60 -10.77
N GLN A 108 -8.46 -55.54 -9.58
CA GLN A 108 -9.67 -54.74 -9.37
C GLN A 108 -9.26 -53.35 -8.90
N THR A 109 -9.79 -52.34 -9.57
CA THR A 109 -9.54 -50.92 -9.32
C THR A 109 -10.87 -50.24 -9.03
N VAL A 110 -10.88 -49.30 -8.08
CA VAL A 110 -12.08 -48.56 -7.68
C VAL A 110 -11.66 -47.14 -7.29
N PRO A 111 -12.32 -46.09 -7.82
CA PRO A 111 -12.18 -44.74 -7.29
C PRO A 111 -12.68 -44.70 -5.85
N THR A 112 -11.75 -44.48 -4.91
CA THR A 112 -11.99 -44.51 -3.47
C THR A 112 -11.77 -43.14 -2.83
N TYR A 113 -12.38 -42.96 -1.66
CA TYR A 113 -12.66 -41.66 -1.06
C TYR A 113 -12.32 -41.73 0.45
N GLU A 114 -11.10 -41.33 0.86
CA GLU A 114 -10.70 -41.08 2.29
C GLU A 114 -10.62 -39.54 2.63
N ALA A 115 -11.17 -38.97 3.86
CA ALA A 115 -13.06 -38.17 4.66
C ALA A 115 -10.58 -38.25 4.63
N TYR A 116 -9.67 -37.21 4.13
CA TYR A 116 -8.50 -36.55 4.78
C TYR A 116 -8.89 -35.82 6.08
N ILE A 117 -8.53 -36.36 7.25
CA ILE A 117 -8.67 -35.64 8.53
C ILE A 117 -7.54 -34.60 8.63
N PRO A 118 -7.82 -33.29 8.77
CA PRO A 118 -6.78 -32.32 9.09
C PRO A 118 -6.12 -32.69 10.43
N GLY A 119 -4.79 -32.81 10.42
CA GLY A 119 -4.02 -32.76 11.65
C GLY A 119 -4.02 -31.34 12.24
N ALA A 120 -3.10 -31.07 13.16
CA ALA A 120 -2.68 -29.68 13.39
C ALA A 120 -2.00 -29.20 12.09
N VAL A 121 -2.75 -28.47 11.26
CA VAL A 121 -2.29 -28.02 9.94
C VAL A 121 -1.38 -26.81 10.13
N SER A 122 -0.10 -26.99 9.82
CA SER A 122 0.95 -25.97 10.00
C SER A 122 0.72 -24.68 9.21
N LEU A 123 -0.21 -24.71 8.26
CA LEU A 123 -0.75 -23.57 7.51
C LEU A 123 -2.27 -23.53 7.68
N PRO A 124 -2.90 -22.35 7.57
CA PRO A 124 -4.35 -22.23 7.43
C PRO A 124 -4.88 -23.11 6.29
N LEU A 125 -6.06 -23.69 6.49
CA LEU A 125 -6.70 -24.63 5.56
C LEU A 125 -8.00 -24.02 5.03
N VAL A 126 -8.09 -23.87 3.71
CA VAL A 126 -9.30 -23.46 3.01
C VAL A 126 -9.92 -24.68 2.34
N THR A 127 -11.23 -24.91 2.55
CA THR A 127 -11.97 -25.93 1.79
C THR A 127 -13.07 -25.30 0.96
N ILE A 128 -13.10 -25.62 -0.33
CA ILE A 128 -14.10 -25.19 -1.30
C ILE A 128 -14.93 -26.41 -1.71
N ASP A 129 -16.19 -26.48 -1.29
CA ASP A 129 -17.10 -27.57 -1.66
C ASP A 129 -18.14 -27.07 -2.68
N THR A 130 -18.25 -27.72 -3.84
CA THR A 130 -19.22 -27.36 -4.88
C THR A 130 -19.68 -28.59 -5.69
N GLY A 131 -20.84 -28.50 -6.34
CA GLY A 131 -21.37 -29.59 -7.16
C GLY A 131 -20.47 -29.88 -8.37
N LEU A 132 -20.19 -31.15 -8.66
CA LEU A 132 -19.26 -31.53 -9.73
C LEU A 132 -19.53 -30.89 -11.12
N PRO A 133 -20.78 -30.64 -11.57
CA PRO A 133 -21.04 -29.89 -12.80
C PRO A 133 -20.44 -28.48 -12.81
N ASN A 134 -20.40 -27.80 -11.66
CA ASN A 134 -19.85 -26.44 -11.53
C ASN A 134 -18.35 -26.38 -11.86
N LEU A 135 -17.64 -27.49 -11.74
CA LEU A 135 -16.22 -27.62 -12.12
C LEU A 135 -16.07 -28.25 -13.51
N TRP A 136 -16.83 -29.30 -13.81
CA TRP A 136 -16.52 -30.27 -14.87
C TRP A 136 -17.57 -30.46 -15.99
N SER A 137 -18.73 -29.80 -15.97
CA SER A 137 -19.69 -29.91 -17.09
C SER A 137 -19.17 -29.14 -18.32
N PRO A 138 -19.27 -29.66 -19.56
CA PRO A 138 -18.88 -28.92 -20.75
C PRO A 138 -19.63 -27.59 -20.93
N GLU A 139 -20.88 -27.53 -20.46
CA GLU A 139 -21.79 -26.39 -20.61
C GLU A 139 -21.58 -25.31 -19.54
N THR A 140 -21.12 -25.67 -18.34
CA THR A 140 -21.11 -24.77 -17.16
C THR A 140 -19.86 -24.86 -16.28
N GLY A 141 -19.05 -25.91 -16.41
CA GLY A 141 -17.92 -26.20 -15.53
C GLY A 141 -16.78 -25.21 -15.69
N ILE A 142 -16.33 -24.59 -14.61
CA ILE A 142 -15.33 -23.51 -14.66
C ILE A 142 -13.86 -23.99 -14.78
N TYR A 143 -13.61 -25.31 -14.70
CA TYR A 143 -12.26 -25.89 -14.85
C TYR A 143 -11.99 -26.52 -16.23
N VAL A 144 -12.98 -26.56 -17.13
CA VAL A 144 -12.90 -27.21 -18.46
C VAL A 144 -12.86 -26.20 -19.61
N TRP A 145 -12.48 -26.66 -20.80
CA TRP A 145 -12.65 -25.93 -22.05
C TRP A 145 -14.15 -25.82 -22.38
N GLY A 146 -14.85 -26.96 -22.36
CA GLY A 146 -16.29 -27.02 -22.64
C GLY A 146 -16.66 -26.98 -24.12
N ASP A 147 -17.91 -26.62 -24.42
CA ASP A 147 -18.45 -26.68 -25.79
C ASP A 147 -18.22 -25.40 -26.62
N GLY A 148 -17.54 -24.40 -26.07
CA GLY A 148 -17.37 -23.07 -26.67
C GLY A 148 -16.07 -22.85 -27.47
N GLU A 149 -16.07 -21.81 -28.31
CA GLU A 149 -14.84 -21.29 -28.96
C GLU A 149 -13.88 -20.65 -27.95
N ILE A 150 -14.41 -20.12 -26.84
CA ILE A 150 -13.66 -19.59 -25.70
C ILE A 150 -13.85 -20.56 -24.53
N PRO A 151 -12.78 -21.05 -23.87
CA PRO A 151 -12.88 -22.02 -22.79
C PRO A 151 -13.68 -21.47 -21.60
N ASN A 152 -14.40 -22.33 -20.88
CA ASN A 152 -15.24 -21.93 -19.75
C ASN A 152 -14.45 -21.17 -18.65
N TRP A 153 -13.19 -21.54 -18.38
CA TRP A 153 -12.33 -20.76 -17.46
C TRP A 153 -12.03 -19.33 -17.94
N GLY A 154 -12.14 -19.06 -19.24
CA GLY A 154 -11.98 -17.75 -19.85
C GLY A 154 -13.21 -16.84 -19.70
N GLN A 155 -14.37 -17.40 -19.36
CA GLN A 155 -15.66 -16.69 -19.37
C GLN A 155 -15.78 -15.66 -18.23
N ARG A 156 -16.68 -14.67 -18.43
CA ARG A 156 -16.82 -13.47 -17.57
C ARG A 156 -18.29 -13.22 -17.20
N GLY A 157 -18.52 -12.35 -16.20
CA GLY A 157 -19.85 -12.03 -15.67
C GLY A 157 -20.38 -12.98 -14.58
N GLU A 158 -21.46 -12.56 -13.90
CA GLU A 158 -22.18 -13.29 -12.83
C GLU A 158 -22.71 -14.65 -13.31
N VAL A 159 -23.15 -14.77 -14.56
CA VAL A 159 -23.64 -16.03 -15.14
C VAL A 159 -22.59 -17.15 -15.22
N TRP A 160 -21.31 -16.81 -15.02
CA TRP A 160 -20.19 -17.75 -14.89
C TRP A 160 -19.73 -17.97 -13.44
N GLU A 161 -20.50 -17.48 -12.47
CA GLU A 161 -20.35 -17.76 -11.04
C GLU A 161 -21.02 -19.07 -10.64
N ARG A 162 -20.43 -19.76 -9.66
CA ARG A 162 -20.91 -21.07 -9.21
C ARG A 162 -21.05 -21.07 -7.70
N GLY A 163 -22.24 -21.42 -7.21
CA GLY A 163 -22.46 -21.62 -5.78
C GLY A 163 -21.52 -22.68 -5.20
N ALA A 164 -20.78 -22.31 -4.16
CA ALA A 164 -19.90 -23.17 -3.40
C ALA A 164 -20.04 -22.89 -1.90
N ARG A 165 -19.46 -23.75 -1.07
CA ARG A 165 -19.29 -23.50 0.37
C ARG A 165 -17.82 -23.29 0.65
N PHE A 166 -17.51 -22.16 1.29
CA PHE A 166 -16.17 -21.82 1.74
C PHE A 166 -16.08 -22.08 3.24
N ARG A 167 -15.04 -22.83 3.65
CA ARG A 167 -14.66 -22.97 5.05
C ARG A 167 -13.19 -22.59 5.21
N TYR A 168 -12.90 -21.83 6.26
CA TYR A 168 -11.55 -21.41 6.63
C TYR A 168 -11.22 -21.89 8.04
N TYR A 169 -10.13 -22.63 8.15
CA TYR A 169 -9.54 -23.08 9.40
C TYR A 169 -8.19 -22.37 9.57
N ASP A 170 -7.88 -21.93 10.79
CA ASP A 170 -6.57 -21.36 11.10
C ASP A 170 -5.46 -22.43 11.15
N ALA A 171 -4.20 -22.01 11.34
CA ALA A 171 -3.06 -22.90 11.54
C ALA A 171 -3.08 -23.68 12.88
N GLY A 172 -4.12 -23.51 13.71
CA GLY A 172 -4.45 -24.38 14.83
C GLY A 172 -5.44 -25.50 14.47
N GLY A 173 -5.97 -25.51 13.24
CA GLY A 173 -7.05 -26.39 12.79
C GLY A 173 -8.43 -25.98 13.33
N VAL A 174 -8.58 -24.77 13.87
CA VAL A 174 -9.87 -24.26 14.38
C VAL A 174 -10.66 -23.67 13.23
N LEU A 175 -11.89 -24.17 13.02
CA LEU A 175 -12.84 -23.57 12.07
C LEU A 175 -13.16 -22.15 12.53
N ARG A 176 -12.79 -21.16 11.72
CA ARG A 176 -13.13 -19.75 11.92
C ARG A 176 -14.37 -19.39 11.11
N HIS A 177 -14.33 -19.69 9.81
CA HIS A 177 -15.36 -19.27 8.87
C HIS A 177 -16.03 -20.45 8.15
N ASP A 178 -17.35 -20.38 7.93
CA ASP A 178 -18.14 -21.38 7.19
C ASP A 178 -19.41 -20.74 6.60
N ARG A 179 -19.42 -20.45 5.28
CA ARG A 179 -20.58 -19.85 4.59
C ARG A 179 -20.69 -20.26 3.11
N PRO A 180 -21.88 -20.15 2.48
CA PRO A 180 -21.99 -20.18 1.03
C PRO A 180 -21.28 -18.96 0.39
N ILE A 181 -20.78 -19.16 -0.82
CA ILE A 181 -20.10 -18.15 -1.66
C ILE A 181 -20.38 -18.37 -3.15
N GLY A 182 -20.09 -17.35 -3.95
CA GLY A 182 -19.89 -17.46 -5.39
C GLY A 182 -18.43 -17.80 -5.70
N LEU A 183 -18.21 -18.72 -6.63
CA LEU A 183 -16.89 -19.21 -7.02
C LEU A 183 -16.64 -19.01 -8.52
N ARG A 184 -15.49 -18.42 -8.87
CA ARG A 184 -15.03 -18.19 -10.27
C ARG A 184 -13.52 -18.33 -10.41
N ILE A 185 -13.04 -18.52 -11.64
CA ILE A 185 -11.59 -18.48 -11.93
C ILE A 185 -11.06 -17.04 -11.93
N ASN A 186 -9.94 -16.82 -11.23
CA ASN A 186 -9.20 -15.54 -11.17
C ASN A 186 -8.15 -15.40 -12.30
N GLY A 187 -7.59 -14.20 -12.43
CA GLY A 187 -6.44 -13.89 -13.29
C GLY A 187 -6.83 -13.58 -14.73
N ASN A 188 -5.81 -13.54 -15.60
CA ASN A 188 -5.97 -13.46 -17.05
C ASN A 188 -5.27 -14.63 -17.74
N TRP A 189 -3.96 -14.53 -18.02
CA TRP A 189 -3.18 -15.65 -18.60
C TRP A 189 -3.13 -16.88 -17.68
N SER A 190 -3.01 -16.68 -16.36
CA SER A 190 -2.97 -17.74 -15.34
C SER A 190 -4.19 -18.67 -15.34
N ARG A 191 -5.32 -18.27 -15.94
CA ARG A 191 -6.51 -19.12 -16.16
C ARG A 191 -6.21 -20.39 -16.96
N ALA A 192 -5.23 -20.31 -17.88
CA ALA A 192 -4.88 -21.40 -18.78
C ALA A 192 -4.15 -22.55 -18.07
N TYR A 193 -3.53 -22.31 -16.91
CA TYR A 193 -2.78 -23.33 -16.17
C TYR A 193 -3.70 -24.34 -15.48
N THR A 194 -3.12 -25.44 -15.00
CA THR A 194 -3.82 -26.56 -14.36
C THR A 194 -4.23 -26.23 -12.92
N GLN A 195 -3.29 -25.71 -12.12
CA GLN A 195 -3.58 -25.09 -10.82
C GLN A 195 -4.19 -23.69 -11.03
N LYS A 196 -5.51 -23.62 -11.24
CA LYS A 196 -6.22 -22.35 -11.47
C LYS A 196 -6.41 -21.56 -10.17
N SER A 197 -6.17 -20.24 -10.21
CA SER A 197 -6.53 -19.32 -9.13
C SER A 197 -8.04 -19.13 -9.02
N LEU A 198 -8.57 -18.90 -7.81
CA LEU A 198 -10.01 -18.78 -7.55
C LEU A 198 -10.37 -17.39 -6.97
N ARG A 199 -11.57 -16.90 -7.31
CA ARG A 199 -12.23 -15.74 -6.69
C ARG A 199 -13.37 -16.23 -5.81
N LEU A 200 -13.45 -15.68 -4.61
CA LEU A 200 -14.49 -15.93 -3.62
C LEU A 200 -15.36 -14.66 -3.52
N TYR A 201 -16.67 -14.84 -3.65
CA TYR A 201 -17.68 -13.78 -3.67
C TYR A 201 -18.63 -14.01 -2.49
N PHE A 202 -18.63 -13.12 -1.50
CA PHE A 202 -19.45 -13.25 -0.30
C PHE A 202 -20.87 -12.66 -0.47
N ASP A 203 -21.00 -11.68 -1.37
CA ASP A 203 -22.23 -11.11 -1.94
C ASP A 203 -23.17 -12.14 -2.64
N HIS A 204 -22.69 -13.35 -2.90
CA HIS A 204 -23.48 -14.40 -3.57
C HIS A 204 -24.55 -15.03 -2.66
N HIS A 205 -25.66 -15.45 -3.26
CA HIS A 205 -26.82 -16.12 -2.61
C HIS A 205 -27.61 -15.29 -1.57
N GLY A 206 -27.32 -13.99 -1.39
CA GLY A 206 -28.12 -13.11 -0.52
C GLY A 206 -27.78 -13.20 0.97
N GLU A 207 -26.58 -13.70 1.28
CA GLU A 207 -25.90 -13.41 2.56
C GLU A 207 -25.41 -11.94 2.59
N PRO A 208 -24.97 -11.39 3.74
CA PRO A 208 -24.42 -10.05 3.79
C PRO A 208 -23.13 -9.91 2.97
N ASP A 209 -23.03 -8.84 2.16
CA ASP A 209 -21.93 -8.62 1.21
C ASP A 209 -20.55 -8.71 1.88
N THR A 210 -20.40 -8.11 3.07
CA THR A 210 -19.13 -8.07 3.83
C THR A 210 -19.00 -9.20 4.85
N VAL A 211 -17.83 -9.84 4.88
CA VAL A 211 -17.35 -10.72 5.97
C VAL A 211 -16.46 -9.94 6.92
N PHE A 212 -16.58 -10.17 8.23
CA PHE A 212 -15.60 -9.74 9.24
C PHE A 212 -14.94 -10.97 9.87
N GLU A 213 -13.64 -11.15 9.63
CA GLU A 213 -12.86 -12.32 10.06
C GLU A 213 -11.37 -11.96 10.08
N ASP A 214 -10.60 -12.50 11.02
CA ASP A 214 -9.14 -12.31 11.06
C ASP A 214 -8.45 -13.33 10.13
N PHE A 215 -8.19 -12.89 8.89
CA PHE A 215 -7.48 -13.69 7.89
C PHE A 215 -5.96 -13.44 7.87
N PHE A 216 -5.43 -12.36 8.45
CA PHE A 216 -4.04 -11.94 8.24
C PHE A 216 -3.23 -11.69 9.54
N GLY A 217 -3.86 -11.76 10.72
CA GLY A 217 -3.21 -11.69 12.03
C GLY A 217 -3.04 -10.28 12.60
N ASP A 218 -3.56 -9.27 11.89
CA ASP A 218 -3.58 -7.85 12.24
C ASP A 218 -4.96 -7.37 12.71
N GLY A 219 -6.06 -8.00 12.28
CA GLY A 219 -7.40 -7.76 12.81
C GLY A 219 -8.55 -8.36 11.99
N PRO A 220 -9.79 -8.35 12.53
CA PRO A 220 -10.98 -8.75 11.79
C PRO A 220 -11.53 -7.61 10.93
N ASP A 221 -11.06 -7.52 9.68
CA ASP A 221 -11.50 -6.48 8.74
C ASP A 221 -12.68 -6.88 7.86
N GLY A 222 -13.26 -5.90 7.16
CA GLY A 222 -14.32 -6.10 6.18
C GLY A 222 -13.82 -6.60 4.83
N PHE A 223 -14.33 -7.74 4.37
CA PHE A 223 -14.04 -8.33 3.06
C PHE A 223 -15.32 -8.67 2.29
N GLU A 224 -15.58 -8.00 1.17
CA GLU A 224 -16.63 -8.45 0.23
C GLU A 224 -16.15 -9.60 -0.65
N ARG A 225 -14.86 -9.61 -1.03
CA ARG A 225 -14.28 -10.57 -1.99
C ARG A 225 -12.84 -10.91 -1.66
N LEU A 226 -12.50 -12.19 -1.79
CA LEU A 226 -11.14 -12.71 -1.61
C LEU A 226 -10.67 -13.50 -2.83
N ILE A 227 -9.38 -13.76 -2.88
CA ILE A 227 -8.70 -14.55 -3.92
C ILE A 227 -7.97 -15.71 -3.25
N LEU A 228 -8.05 -16.89 -3.83
CA LEU A 228 -7.06 -17.96 -3.63
C LEU A 228 -6.11 -17.90 -4.84
N ARG A 229 -4.96 -17.23 -4.69
CA ARG A 229 -3.94 -17.09 -5.75
C ARG A 229 -3.09 -18.36 -5.80
N ALA A 230 -3.08 -19.00 -6.96
CA ALA A 230 -2.24 -20.15 -7.28
C ALA A 230 -0.86 -19.69 -7.76
N GLY A 231 0.18 -20.48 -7.47
CA GLY A 231 1.50 -20.32 -8.10
C GLY A 231 1.50 -20.65 -9.60
N SER A 232 0.39 -21.16 -10.13
CA SER A 232 0.18 -21.48 -11.55
C SER A 232 1.29 -22.38 -12.11
N GLY A 233 1.78 -23.34 -11.31
CA GLY A 233 2.87 -24.23 -11.69
C GLY A 233 4.30 -23.66 -11.59
N HIS A 234 4.49 -22.52 -10.90
CA HIS A 234 5.81 -21.89 -10.76
C HIS A 234 6.02 -21.32 -9.34
N MET A 235 6.83 -21.99 -8.50
CA MET A 235 7.15 -21.50 -7.14
C MET A 235 7.85 -20.13 -7.15
N ARG A 236 8.55 -19.79 -8.25
CA ARG A 236 9.10 -18.44 -8.43
C ARG A 236 7.98 -17.39 -8.43
N LEU A 237 6.99 -17.54 -9.32
CA LEU A 237 5.85 -16.62 -9.43
C LEU A 237 5.00 -16.61 -8.15
N PHE A 238 4.92 -17.76 -7.47
CA PHE A 238 4.26 -17.85 -6.17
C PHE A 238 4.89 -16.92 -5.12
N LEU A 239 6.22 -16.77 -5.10
CA LEU A 239 6.96 -16.04 -4.06
C LEU A 239 7.28 -14.57 -4.40
N MET A 240 7.43 -14.17 -5.67
CA MET A 240 7.87 -12.79 -6.01
C MET A 240 6.79 -11.72 -5.74
N ASP A 241 5.52 -12.01 -6.04
CA ASP A 241 4.40 -11.08 -5.83
C ASP A 241 4.11 -10.84 -4.33
N PRO A 242 4.16 -11.85 -3.45
CA PRO A 242 4.21 -11.64 -2.00
C PRO A 242 5.44 -10.84 -1.53
N LEU A 243 6.63 -11.12 -2.05
CA LEU A 243 7.83 -10.34 -1.71
C LEU A 243 7.68 -8.86 -2.06
N ALA A 244 7.05 -8.53 -3.19
CA ALA A 244 6.71 -7.15 -3.55
C ALA A 244 5.74 -6.52 -2.53
N CYS A 245 4.74 -7.28 -2.05
CA CYS A 245 3.83 -6.83 -0.99
C CYS A 245 4.59 -6.52 0.31
N GLU A 246 5.53 -7.38 0.73
CA GLU A 246 6.34 -7.13 1.93
C GLU A 246 7.24 -5.90 1.77
N ILE A 247 7.85 -5.67 0.60
CA ILE A 247 8.66 -4.48 0.31
C ILE A 247 7.84 -3.20 0.44
N MET A 248 6.66 -3.14 -0.19
CA MET A 248 5.84 -1.91 -0.20
C MET A 248 5.11 -1.69 1.13
N SER A 249 4.68 -2.76 1.81
CA SER A 249 4.17 -2.72 3.19
C SER A 249 5.24 -2.22 4.18
N ALA A 250 6.50 -2.67 4.02
CA ALA A 250 7.62 -2.19 4.82
C ALA A 250 7.87 -0.69 4.63
N LEU A 251 7.63 -0.12 3.45
CA LEU A 251 7.68 1.33 3.22
C LEU A 251 6.46 2.06 3.83
N GLY A 252 5.31 1.38 3.93
CA GLY A 252 4.07 1.90 4.51
C GLY A 252 2.95 2.15 3.50
N TYR A 253 3.08 1.62 2.28
CA TYR A 253 2.03 1.69 1.26
C TYR A 253 0.93 0.64 1.51
N PRO A 254 -0.32 0.92 1.09
CA PRO A 254 -1.34 -0.11 1.03
C PRO A 254 -0.93 -1.22 0.05
N VAL A 255 -1.13 -2.47 0.44
CA VAL A 255 -0.87 -3.66 -0.37
C VAL A 255 -2.03 -4.63 -0.29
N SER A 256 -2.12 -5.53 -1.26
CA SER A 256 -3.09 -6.63 -1.25
C SER A 256 -2.65 -7.70 -0.26
N ARG A 257 -3.14 -7.63 0.99
CA ARG A 257 -2.72 -8.51 2.09
C ARG A 257 -2.97 -9.98 1.75
N TRP A 258 -2.09 -10.83 2.26
CA TRP A 258 -1.94 -12.21 1.82
C TRP A 258 -1.40 -13.09 2.97
N GLN A 259 -1.70 -14.38 2.92
CA GLN A 259 -0.98 -15.41 3.69
C GLN A 259 -0.99 -16.76 2.95
N PRO A 260 -0.02 -17.65 3.18
CA PRO A 260 -0.04 -19.01 2.63
C PRO A 260 -1.14 -19.85 3.26
N CYS A 261 -1.78 -20.67 2.45
CA CYS A 261 -2.84 -21.60 2.87
C CYS A 261 -2.82 -22.87 2.02
N MET A 262 -3.28 -23.97 2.59
CA MET A 262 -3.57 -25.19 1.84
C MET A 262 -5.02 -25.18 1.36
N VAL A 263 -5.26 -25.54 0.11
CA VAL A 263 -6.61 -25.62 -0.48
C VAL A 263 -7.03 -27.07 -0.65
N LEU A 264 -8.23 -27.41 -0.14
CA LEU A 264 -8.97 -28.60 -0.55
C LEU A 264 -10.10 -28.20 -1.50
N LEU A 265 -10.13 -28.76 -2.70
CA LEU A 265 -11.24 -28.59 -3.65
C LEU A 265 -12.10 -29.87 -3.63
N ASN A 266 -13.35 -29.77 -3.17
CA ASN A 266 -14.23 -30.91 -2.90
C ASN A 266 -13.57 -31.98 -2.00
N GLY A 267 -12.84 -31.55 -0.97
CA GLY A 267 -12.10 -32.41 -0.05
C GLY A 267 -10.81 -33.02 -0.60
N VAL A 268 -10.39 -32.64 -1.82
CA VAL A 268 -9.17 -33.15 -2.47
C VAL A 268 -8.03 -32.16 -2.31
N PRO A 269 -6.83 -32.57 -1.84
CA PRO A 269 -5.65 -31.72 -1.80
C PRO A 269 -5.37 -31.08 -3.18
N TRP A 270 -5.39 -29.75 -3.21
CA TRP A 270 -5.19 -28.94 -4.41
C TRP A 270 -3.86 -28.15 -4.35
N GLY A 271 -3.05 -28.43 -3.33
CA GLY A 271 -1.74 -27.83 -3.09
C GLY A 271 -1.80 -26.47 -2.40
N LEU A 272 -0.62 -25.86 -2.31
CA LEU A 272 -0.37 -24.55 -1.72
C LEU A 272 -0.93 -23.39 -2.57
N TYR A 273 -1.55 -22.42 -1.91
CA TYR A 273 -2.15 -21.19 -2.45
C TYR A 273 -1.86 -20.01 -1.50
N HIS A 274 -2.02 -18.77 -1.98
CA HIS A 274 -2.18 -17.60 -1.11
C HIS A 274 -3.66 -17.23 -0.99
N ILE A 275 -4.22 -17.21 0.22
CA ILE A 275 -5.47 -16.49 0.47
C ILE A 275 -5.11 -15.01 0.60
N ARG A 276 -5.84 -14.15 -0.12
CA ARG A 276 -5.48 -12.75 -0.31
C ARG A 276 -6.71 -11.88 -0.57
N GLU A 277 -6.62 -10.63 -0.16
CA GLU A 277 -7.55 -9.56 -0.52
C GLU A 277 -7.75 -9.41 -2.04
N ARG A 278 -8.95 -9.05 -2.49
CA ARG A 278 -9.16 -8.65 -3.89
C ARG A 278 -9.17 -7.12 -4.01
N PRO A 279 -8.09 -6.46 -4.48
CA PRO A 279 -8.05 -5.01 -4.57
C PRO A 279 -8.84 -4.50 -5.78
N ASP A 280 -10.17 -4.51 -5.71
CA ASP A 280 -11.07 -3.75 -6.60
C ASP A 280 -11.75 -2.61 -5.82
N SER A 281 -12.74 -1.94 -6.41
CA SER A 281 -13.47 -0.82 -5.77
C SER A 281 -13.94 -1.14 -4.35
N LYS A 282 -14.34 -2.38 -4.09
CA LYS A 282 -14.87 -2.79 -2.79
C LYS A 282 -13.81 -3.05 -1.72
N TRP A 283 -12.59 -3.33 -2.13
CA TRP A 283 -11.43 -3.26 -1.24
C TRP A 283 -10.96 -1.82 -1.06
N ALA A 284 -11.03 -0.96 -2.08
CA ALA A 284 -10.66 0.44 -1.96
C ALA A 284 -11.60 1.20 -0.99
N GLU A 285 -12.91 0.95 -1.07
CA GLU A 285 -13.91 1.48 -0.13
C GLU A 285 -13.60 1.15 1.34
N VAL A 286 -13.14 -0.08 1.63
CA VAL A 286 -12.87 -0.53 3.02
C VAL A 286 -11.44 -0.27 3.48
N GLN A 287 -10.44 -0.60 2.68
CA GLN A 287 -9.02 -0.65 3.08
C GLN A 287 -8.25 0.64 2.74
N LEU A 288 -8.76 1.47 1.82
CA LEU A 288 -8.26 2.82 1.56
C LEU A 288 -9.19 3.93 2.07
N GLY A 289 -10.39 3.57 2.56
CA GLY A 289 -11.42 4.51 2.99
C GLY A 289 -12.00 5.38 1.87
N LEU A 290 -11.87 4.97 0.60
CA LEU A 290 -12.33 5.79 -0.52
C LEU A 290 -13.86 5.83 -0.60
N SER A 291 -14.39 7.03 -0.78
CA SER A 291 -15.81 7.31 -0.97
C SER A 291 -15.96 8.55 -1.86
N GLY A 292 -17.19 8.87 -2.28
CA GLY A 292 -17.43 9.93 -3.28
C GLY A 292 -16.97 9.54 -4.69
N ASP A 293 -16.65 10.54 -5.51
CA ASP A 293 -16.31 10.37 -6.94
C ASP A 293 -14.82 10.01 -7.15
N TYR A 294 -14.31 9.03 -6.38
CA TYR A 294 -12.93 8.56 -6.47
C TYR A 294 -12.64 7.81 -7.79
N ASN A 295 -11.41 7.94 -8.30
CA ASN A 295 -10.95 7.17 -9.46
C ASN A 295 -10.14 5.95 -9.04
N LEU A 296 -10.34 4.81 -9.71
CA LEU A 296 -9.56 3.59 -9.51
C LEU A 296 -9.26 2.90 -10.84
N VAL A 297 -8.02 3.03 -11.31
CA VAL A 297 -7.51 2.32 -12.50
C VAL A 297 -6.70 1.10 -12.06
N LYS A 298 -7.07 -0.07 -12.57
CA LYS A 298 -6.43 -1.35 -12.28
C LYS A 298 -6.21 -2.15 -13.55
N ASP A 299 -5.01 -2.72 -13.71
CA ASP A 299 -4.68 -3.56 -14.88
C ASP A 299 -4.98 -2.82 -16.23
N GLY A 300 -4.85 -1.49 -16.21
CA GLY A 300 -5.13 -0.61 -17.34
C GLY A 300 -6.62 -0.45 -17.70
N ASN A 301 -7.54 -0.82 -16.80
CA ASN A 301 -8.98 -0.62 -16.90
C ASN A 301 -9.44 0.30 -15.76
N GLY A 302 -10.42 1.18 -16.01
CA GLY A 302 -11.10 1.89 -14.92
C GLY A 302 -12.13 0.98 -14.27
N GLU A 303 -12.20 0.94 -12.95
CA GLU A 303 -13.30 0.28 -12.24
C GLU A 303 -14.57 1.16 -12.33
N ASN A 304 -14.44 2.51 -12.34
CA ASN A 304 -15.54 3.45 -12.60
C ASN A 304 -15.52 4.05 -14.04
N PRO A 305 -16.67 4.52 -14.57
CA PRO A 305 -16.77 5.09 -15.92
C PRO A 305 -16.12 6.48 -16.06
N GLY A 306 -14.81 6.51 -16.29
CA GLY A 306 -14.07 7.75 -16.58
C GLY A 306 -12.61 7.70 -16.14
N ASP A 307 -12.31 6.94 -15.10
CA ASP A 307 -11.00 6.85 -14.44
C ASP A 307 -9.83 6.71 -15.41
N LEU A 308 -9.94 5.74 -16.33
CA LEU A 308 -8.91 5.45 -17.32
C LEU A 308 -8.72 6.62 -18.31
N GLN A 309 -9.78 7.37 -18.63
CA GLN A 309 -9.66 8.55 -19.49
C GLN A 309 -8.95 9.69 -18.74
N MET A 310 -9.32 9.95 -17.50
CA MET A 310 -8.71 10.99 -16.65
C MET A 310 -7.22 10.70 -16.40
N LEU A 311 -6.86 9.46 -16.05
CA LEU A 311 -5.46 9.06 -15.91
C LEU A 311 -4.68 9.20 -17.23
N ASN A 312 -5.25 8.77 -18.37
CA ASN A 312 -4.62 8.94 -19.68
C ASN A 312 -4.61 10.41 -20.18
N GLU A 313 -5.31 11.33 -19.50
CA GLU A 313 -5.22 12.78 -19.70
C GLU A 313 -4.01 13.32 -18.92
N PHE A 314 -3.97 13.08 -17.61
CA PHE A 314 -2.87 13.44 -16.72
C PHE A 314 -1.50 12.95 -17.26
N LEU A 315 -1.33 11.64 -17.49
CA LEU A 315 -0.08 11.06 -17.99
C LEU A 315 0.39 11.67 -19.32
N ARG A 316 -0.58 12.07 -20.17
CA ARG A 316 -0.32 12.65 -21.50
C ARG A 316 0.04 14.13 -21.42
N THR A 317 -0.50 14.87 -20.45
CA THR A 317 -0.12 16.25 -20.14
C THR A 317 1.27 16.27 -19.52
N ALA A 318 1.50 15.46 -18.48
CA ALA A 318 2.78 15.36 -17.79
C ALA A 318 3.91 14.88 -18.73
N GLY A 319 3.66 13.85 -19.55
CA GLY A 319 4.63 13.34 -20.54
C GLY A 319 4.74 14.16 -21.83
N ARG A 320 4.11 15.33 -21.94
CA ARG A 320 4.20 16.22 -23.12
C ARG A 320 4.31 17.70 -22.76
N ALA A 321 4.86 17.98 -21.57
CA ALA A 321 5.31 19.32 -21.24
C ALA A 321 6.31 19.81 -22.31
N THR A 322 6.23 21.11 -22.63
CA THR A 322 7.16 21.72 -23.60
C THR A 322 8.50 22.04 -22.95
N ASN A 323 8.47 22.43 -21.67
CA ASN A 323 9.62 22.74 -20.82
C ASN A 323 9.56 21.87 -19.54
N PRO A 324 9.79 20.55 -19.59
CA PRO A 324 9.81 19.70 -18.40
C PRO A 324 10.91 20.08 -17.37
N GLU A 325 11.91 20.85 -17.78
CA GLU A 325 12.93 21.46 -16.93
C GLU A 325 12.38 22.57 -15.99
N ASP A 326 11.25 23.21 -16.31
CA ASP A 326 10.70 24.33 -15.54
C ASP A 326 10.15 23.88 -14.18
N HIS A 327 10.40 24.66 -13.10
CA HIS A 327 9.84 24.36 -11.79
C HIS A 327 8.29 24.34 -11.80
N ALA A 328 7.65 25.20 -12.60
CA ALA A 328 6.20 25.23 -12.78
C ALA A 328 5.62 23.93 -13.39
N TYR A 329 6.41 23.18 -14.18
CA TYR A 329 6.02 21.84 -14.62
C TYR A 329 5.99 20.85 -13.44
N PHE A 330 7.00 20.89 -12.57
CA PHE A 330 7.06 20.03 -11.39
C PHE A 330 5.89 20.30 -10.44
N GLN A 331 5.60 21.57 -10.13
CA GLN A 331 4.43 21.97 -9.31
C GLN A 331 3.09 21.47 -9.90
N MET A 332 2.93 21.52 -11.23
CA MET A 332 1.74 20.99 -11.91
C MET A 332 1.62 19.46 -11.75
N VAL A 333 2.72 18.72 -11.80
CA VAL A 333 2.68 17.27 -11.56
C VAL A 333 2.47 16.95 -10.08
N GLU A 334 3.14 17.67 -9.17
CA GLU A 334 3.06 17.46 -7.72
C GLU A 334 1.68 17.81 -7.14
N SER A 335 0.97 18.79 -7.70
CA SER A 335 -0.43 19.07 -7.34
C SER A 335 -1.41 17.98 -7.79
N GLU A 336 -1.08 17.20 -8.82
CA GLU A 336 -1.93 16.13 -9.37
C GLU A 336 -1.51 14.71 -8.91
N MET A 337 -0.27 14.47 -8.51
CA MET A 337 0.29 13.13 -8.26
C MET A 337 1.12 13.06 -6.97
N GLU A 338 0.94 12.00 -6.18
CA GLU A 338 1.81 11.73 -5.03
C GLU A 338 3.17 11.20 -5.49
N ILE A 339 4.11 12.13 -5.63
CA ILE A 339 5.48 11.95 -6.12
C ILE A 339 6.19 10.78 -5.43
N THR A 340 6.08 10.63 -4.11
CA THR A 340 6.76 9.56 -3.36
C THR A 340 6.27 8.18 -3.78
N SER A 341 4.95 8.02 -3.96
CA SER A 341 4.35 6.75 -4.37
C SER A 341 4.73 6.36 -5.80
N TYR A 342 4.80 7.33 -6.71
CA TYR A 342 5.24 7.10 -8.08
C TYR A 342 6.71 6.71 -8.16
N ILE A 343 7.59 7.41 -7.42
CA ILE A 343 9.03 7.14 -7.40
C ILE A 343 9.30 5.76 -6.80
N ASP A 344 8.74 5.42 -5.63
CA ASP A 344 8.98 4.12 -5.01
C ASP A 344 8.41 2.97 -5.87
N TRP A 345 7.24 3.17 -6.49
CA TRP A 345 6.68 2.19 -7.43
C TRP A 345 7.60 1.98 -8.64
N VAL A 346 8.02 3.04 -9.34
CA VAL A 346 8.82 2.90 -10.57
C VAL A 346 10.24 2.39 -10.26
N LEU A 347 10.85 2.80 -9.15
CA LEU A 347 12.16 2.31 -8.72
C LEU A 347 12.12 0.82 -8.36
N LEU A 348 11.03 0.31 -7.78
CA LEU A 348 10.86 -1.14 -7.59
C LEU A 348 10.81 -1.89 -8.94
N GLN A 349 10.11 -1.35 -9.96
CA GLN A 349 10.09 -1.96 -11.30
C GLN A 349 11.46 -1.97 -11.96
N ILE A 350 12.22 -0.87 -11.83
CA ILE A 350 13.54 -0.69 -12.41
C ILE A 350 14.58 -1.58 -11.71
N TRP A 351 14.60 -1.59 -10.38
CA TRP A 351 15.51 -2.44 -9.59
C TRP A 351 15.19 -3.91 -9.80
N GLY A 352 13.93 -4.30 -9.60
CA GLY A 352 13.46 -5.68 -9.79
C GLY A 352 13.51 -6.15 -11.24
N GLY A 353 13.61 -5.23 -12.21
CA GLY A 353 13.70 -5.54 -13.63
C GLY A 353 12.44 -6.24 -14.15
N SER A 354 11.27 -5.66 -13.92
CA SER A 354 9.96 -6.25 -14.23
C SER A 354 9.81 -6.61 -15.71
N ALA A 355 9.29 -7.80 -16.00
CA ALA A 355 9.03 -8.23 -17.38
C ALA A 355 7.74 -7.64 -18.00
N ASP A 356 6.93 -6.92 -17.22
CA ASP A 356 5.55 -6.55 -17.61
C ASP A 356 5.12 -5.14 -17.17
N ASN A 357 5.76 -4.56 -16.14
CA ASN A 357 5.40 -3.21 -15.72
C ASN A 357 6.02 -2.12 -16.60
N GLY A 358 5.17 -1.18 -17.02
CA GLY A 358 5.53 -0.10 -17.93
C GLY A 358 4.41 0.34 -18.89
N GLY A 359 3.42 -0.52 -19.14
CA GLY A 359 2.31 -0.24 -20.05
C GLY A 359 0.92 -0.35 -19.44
N ILE A 360 0.11 -1.30 -19.90
CA ILE A 360 -1.30 -1.44 -19.49
C ILE A 360 -1.40 -2.18 -18.15
N HIS A 361 -0.68 -3.29 -18.00
CA HIS A 361 -0.88 -4.27 -16.92
C HIS A 361 -0.20 -3.91 -15.57
N ASN A 362 -0.42 -4.79 -14.59
CA ASN A 362 0.33 -4.98 -13.32
C ASN A 362 0.52 -3.75 -12.41
N LYS A 363 -0.52 -2.92 -12.28
CA LYS A 363 -0.58 -1.85 -11.28
C LYS A 363 -2.01 -1.49 -10.89
N ILE A 364 -2.11 -0.82 -9.76
CA ILE A 364 -3.28 -0.06 -9.32
C ILE A 364 -2.85 1.40 -9.22
N ILE A 365 -3.66 2.30 -9.75
CA ILE A 365 -3.48 3.75 -9.65
C ILE A 365 -4.83 4.33 -9.22
N TYR A 366 -4.85 5.04 -8.09
CA TYR A 366 -6.09 5.57 -7.51
C TYR A 366 -5.96 7.07 -7.22
N ARG A 367 -7.10 7.76 -7.21
CA ARG A 367 -7.21 9.17 -6.82
C ARG A 367 -8.39 9.31 -5.85
N PRO A 368 -8.16 9.67 -4.57
CA PRO A 368 -9.24 10.08 -3.67
C PRO A 368 -9.99 11.29 -4.23
N ASP A 369 -11.24 11.50 -3.84
CA ASP A 369 -11.98 12.70 -4.22
C ASP A 369 -11.22 13.98 -3.76
N GLY A 370 -11.12 14.97 -4.64
CA GLY A 370 -10.26 16.15 -4.49
C GLY A 370 -8.74 15.90 -4.37
N GLY A 371 -8.28 14.64 -4.32
CA GLY A 371 -6.91 14.24 -3.98
C GLY A 371 -5.94 14.16 -5.15
N ARG A 372 -4.82 13.45 -4.94
CA ARG A 372 -3.77 13.19 -5.95
C ARG A 372 -3.78 11.75 -6.44
N TRP A 373 -3.17 11.49 -7.59
CA TRP A 373 -2.89 10.15 -8.11
C TRP A 373 -1.82 9.45 -7.27
N HIS A 374 -2.16 8.31 -6.67
CA HIS A 374 -1.26 7.42 -5.96
C HIS A 374 -0.96 6.16 -6.79
N PHE A 375 0.28 5.71 -6.78
CA PHE A 375 0.73 4.48 -7.46
C PHE A 375 0.87 3.33 -6.47
N MET A 376 0.33 2.16 -6.82
CA MET A 376 0.29 0.95 -6.00
C MET A 376 0.65 -0.28 -6.83
N ILE A 377 1.47 -1.16 -6.25
CA ILE A 377 1.86 -2.44 -6.87
C ILE A 377 0.68 -3.41 -7.04
N TYR A 378 0.72 -4.22 -8.10
CA TYR A 378 -0.27 -5.27 -8.33
C TYR A 378 0.26 -6.32 -9.32
N ASP A 379 0.09 -7.61 -9.03
CA ASP A 379 0.48 -8.71 -9.94
C ASP A 379 2.01 -8.81 -10.24
N GLU A 380 2.86 -8.48 -9.25
CA GLU A 380 4.32 -8.35 -9.39
C GLU A 380 5.09 -9.69 -9.45
N ASP A 381 4.48 -10.77 -9.94
CA ASP A 381 5.10 -12.10 -9.92
C ASP A 381 6.30 -12.24 -10.88
N SER A 382 6.44 -11.26 -11.77
CA SER A 382 7.41 -11.19 -12.86
C SER A 382 8.63 -10.30 -12.57
N LEU A 383 8.78 -9.79 -11.34
CA LEU A 383 10.03 -9.19 -10.84
C LEU A 383 11.18 -10.22 -10.75
N PHE A 384 12.40 -9.75 -10.63
CA PHE A 384 13.64 -10.50 -10.35
C PHE A 384 13.94 -11.62 -11.36
N HIS A 385 13.72 -11.37 -12.65
CA HIS A 385 13.94 -12.39 -13.66
C HIS A 385 15.41 -12.47 -14.09
N ARG A 386 15.98 -13.69 -14.12
CA ARG A 386 17.42 -13.91 -14.35
C ARG A 386 17.96 -13.33 -15.66
N HIS A 387 17.13 -13.26 -16.70
CA HIS A 387 17.52 -12.76 -18.03
C HIS A 387 17.56 -11.23 -18.08
N ASN A 388 17.03 -10.55 -17.05
CA ASN A 388 16.98 -9.10 -16.92
C ASN A 388 18.10 -8.57 -15.99
N LEU A 389 19.02 -9.44 -15.54
CA LEU A 389 20.08 -9.13 -14.57
C LEU A 389 20.94 -7.91 -14.99
N GLU A 390 21.31 -7.86 -16.27
CA GLU A 390 22.17 -6.83 -16.87
C GLU A 390 21.37 -5.74 -17.61
N SER A 391 20.03 -5.78 -17.60
CA SER A 391 19.20 -4.81 -18.34
C SER A 391 19.20 -3.43 -17.65
N ASP A 392 19.45 -2.40 -18.46
CA ASP A 392 19.30 -0.99 -18.08
C ASP A 392 17.84 -0.56 -18.20
N PHE A 393 17.14 -0.64 -17.08
CA PHE A 393 15.74 -0.25 -17.00
C PHE A 393 15.54 1.28 -16.91
N PHE A 394 16.57 2.07 -16.59
CA PHE A 394 16.43 3.54 -16.55
C PHE A 394 16.32 4.10 -17.96
N ARG A 395 17.24 3.72 -18.87
CA ARG A 395 17.15 4.11 -20.28
C ARG A 395 15.94 3.50 -20.99
N PHE A 396 15.53 2.28 -20.60
CA PHE A 396 14.28 1.70 -21.09
C PHE A 396 13.05 2.55 -20.72
N PHE A 397 12.81 2.80 -19.43
CA PHE A 397 11.66 3.63 -18.98
C PHE A 397 11.72 5.07 -19.49
N ALA A 398 12.91 5.61 -19.80
CA ALA A 398 13.09 6.96 -20.35
C ALA A 398 13.05 7.05 -21.90
N SER A 399 12.67 5.98 -22.60
CA SER A 399 12.55 6.01 -24.07
C SER A 399 11.42 6.94 -24.53
N VAL A 400 11.68 7.83 -25.50
CA VAL A 400 10.69 8.79 -26.03
C VAL A 400 10.12 8.38 -27.39
N SER A 401 10.74 7.39 -28.03
CA SER A 401 10.40 6.81 -29.33
C SER A 401 10.31 5.29 -29.28
N SER A 402 9.75 4.69 -30.34
CA SER A 402 9.76 3.22 -30.52
C SER A 402 11.16 2.67 -30.82
N GLU A 403 12.08 3.48 -31.35
CA GLU A 403 13.42 3.03 -31.73
C GLU A 403 14.30 2.83 -30.49
N GLU A 404 14.30 3.80 -29.57
CA GLU A 404 14.94 3.69 -28.25
C GLU A 404 14.29 2.59 -27.40
N PHE A 405 12.95 2.48 -27.45
CA PHE A 405 12.21 1.43 -26.75
C PHE A 405 12.63 0.03 -27.21
N ASP A 406 12.73 -0.20 -28.53
CA ASP A 406 13.18 -1.48 -29.10
C ASP A 406 14.69 -1.72 -28.87
N GLU A 407 15.52 -0.67 -28.76
CA GLU A 407 16.95 -0.78 -28.42
C GLU A 407 17.20 -1.15 -26.94
N HIS A 408 16.40 -0.59 -26.02
CA HIS A 408 16.56 -0.79 -24.57
C HIS A 408 15.65 -1.87 -23.98
N ALA A 409 14.80 -2.51 -24.79
CA ALA A 409 13.86 -3.54 -24.36
C ALA A 409 14.54 -4.72 -23.61
N PRO A 410 14.14 -5.02 -22.35
CA PRO A 410 14.57 -6.22 -21.65
C PRO A 410 14.15 -7.49 -22.41
N GLN A 411 14.97 -8.55 -22.37
CA GLN A 411 14.72 -9.79 -23.14
C GLN A 411 13.34 -10.42 -22.90
N THR A 412 12.73 -10.19 -21.73
CA THR A 412 11.39 -10.72 -21.40
C THR A 412 10.25 -9.72 -21.47
N PHE A 413 10.52 -8.46 -21.84
CA PHE A 413 9.46 -7.48 -21.98
C PHE A 413 8.64 -7.77 -23.24
N TYR A 414 7.30 -7.81 -23.12
CA TYR A 414 6.42 -8.26 -24.19
C TYR A 414 5.34 -7.25 -24.62
N GLN A 415 5.15 -6.16 -23.87
CA GLN A 415 4.23 -5.09 -24.27
C GLN A 415 4.87 -4.18 -25.34
N SER A 416 4.04 -3.49 -26.12
CA SER A 416 4.51 -2.61 -27.21
C SER A 416 4.74 -1.18 -26.74
N TRP A 417 5.60 -0.43 -27.46
CA TRP A 417 5.75 1.03 -27.28
C TRP A 417 4.41 1.78 -27.18
N ASN A 418 3.43 1.45 -28.03
CA ASN A 418 2.11 2.12 -28.00
C ASN A 418 1.31 1.85 -26.72
N SER A 419 1.60 0.76 -26.00
CA SER A 419 1.04 0.42 -24.68
C SER A 419 1.74 1.18 -23.54
N CYS A 420 3.03 1.50 -23.69
CA CYS A 420 3.90 2.03 -22.63
C CYS A 420 4.12 3.54 -22.69
N ARG A 421 4.06 4.13 -23.89
CA ARG A 421 4.55 5.48 -24.19
C ARG A 421 4.09 6.60 -23.25
N TYR A 422 2.88 6.56 -22.67
CA TYR A 422 2.45 7.65 -21.79
C TYR A 422 3.17 7.64 -20.44
N TYR A 423 3.43 6.46 -19.87
CA TYR A 423 4.24 6.33 -18.65
C TYR A 423 5.72 6.63 -18.93
N PHE A 424 6.23 6.20 -20.09
CA PHE A 424 7.64 6.38 -20.46
C PHE A 424 7.95 7.84 -20.80
N GLN A 425 7.07 8.51 -21.57
CA GLN A 425 7.19 9.94 -21.85
C GLN A 425 7.01 10.78 -20.57
N MET A 426 6.21 10.33 -19.59
CA MET A 426 6.15 10.99 -18.28
C MET A 426 7.43 10.79 -17.45
N PHE A 427 8.02 9.58 -17.45
CA PHE A 427 9.29 9.32 -16.76
C PHE A 427 10.46 10.09 -17.38
N ASP A 428 10.54 10.17 -18.71
CA ASP A 428 11.51 11.00 -19.42
C ASP A 428 11.35 12.48 -19.10
N ALA A 429 10.11 13.00 -19.09
CA ALA A 429 9.82 14.39 -18.75
C ALA A 429 10.20 14.68 -17.28
N LEU A 430 9.76 13.87 -16.33
CA LEU A 430 10.09 14.03 -14.91
C LEU A 430 11.60 13.96 -14.66
N THR A 431 12.33 13.04 -15.29
CA THR A 431 13.79 12.92 -15.11
C THR A 431 14.60 14.05 -15.78
N ARG A 432 13.97 14.93 -16.56
CA ARG A 432 14.56 16.22 -17.00
C ARG A 432 14.45 17.32 -15.94
N ASN A 433 13.58 17.17 -14.94
CA ASN A 433 13.42 18.17 -13.88
C ASN A 433 14.37 17.93 -12.68
N ALA A 434 15.04 18.99 -12.21
CA ALA A 434 15.98 18.90 -11.09
C ALA A 434 15.31 18.56 -9.75
N ALA A 435 14.11 19.09 -9.45
CA ALA A 435 13.39 18.77 -8.22
C ALA A 435 12.97 17.30 -8.17
N PHE A 436 12.52 16.75 -9.29
CA PHE A 436 12.24 15.31 -9.41
C PHE A 436 13.52 14.47 -9.31
N ARG A 437 14.63 14.87 -9.96
CA ARG A 437 15.94 14.18 -9.83
C ARG A 437 16.40 14.09 -8.37
N LYS A 438 16.29 15.20 -7.62
CA LYS A 438 16.58 15.25 -6.19
C LYS A 438 15.74 14.25 -5.40
N ALA A 439 14.41 14.35 -5.49
CA ALA A 439 13.49 13.43 -4.82
C ALA A 439 13.75 11.96 -5.20
N MET A 440 14.02 11.71 -6.48
CA MET A 440 14.34 10.38 -7.01
C MET A 440 15.63 9.80 -6.43
N ARG A 441 16.67 10.62 -6.20
CA ARG A 441 17.89 10.19 -5.50
C ARG A 441 17.65 9.96 -4.01
N GLU A 442 16.92 10.84 -3.34
CA GLU A 442 16.55 10.67 -1.92
C GLU A 442 15.77 9.36 -1.70
N ARG A 443 14.82 9.02 -2.59
CA ARG A 443 14.13 7.73 -2.56
C ARG A 443 15.05 6.56 -2.94
N TRP A 444 15.91 6.71 -3.95
CA TRP A 444 16.87 5.67 -4.34
C TRP A 444 17.73 5.23 -3.16
N ASP A 445 18.36 6.18 -2.47
CA ASP A 445 19.26 5.92 -1.35
C ASP A 445 18.53 5.31 -0.14
N ILE A 446 17.26 5.67 0.08
CA ILE A 446 16.36 5.00 1.04
C ILE A 446 16.14 3.54 0.65
N LEU A 447 15.77 3.28 -0.60
CA LEU A 447 15.37 1.94 -1.06
C LEU A 447 16.56 0.98 -1.06
N VAL A 448 17.69 1.35 -1.69
CA VAL A 448 18.89 0.49 -1.75
C VAL A 448 19.63 0.42 -0.41
N GLY A 449 19.42 1.40 0.48
CA GLY A 449 19.87 1.37 1.87
C GLY A 449 18.94 0.61 2.84
N SER A 450 17.80 0.10 2.37
CA SER A 450 16.84 -0.66 3.20
C SER A 450 16.18 -1.83 2.47
N VAL A 451 14.95 -1.67 1.96
CA VAL A 451 14.11 -2.78 1.47
C VAL A 451 14.64 -3.45 0.18
N LEU A 452 15.52 -2.78 -0.57
CA LEU A 452 16.23 -3.32 -1.74
C LEU A 452 17.72 -3.58 -1.46
N GLU A 453 18.19 -3.47 -0.22
CA GLU A 453 19.52 -3.91 0.17
C GLU A 453 19.60 -5.45 0.04
N PRO A 454 20.60 -6.04 -0.65
CA PRO A 454 20.58 -7.46 -1.02
C PRO A 454 20.38 -8.47 0.13
N ASN A 455 20.94 -8.22 1.32
CA ASN A 455 20.77 -9.12 2.46
C ASN A 455 19.36 -8.97 3.08
N THR A 456 18.85 -7.75 3.16
CA THR A 456 17.50 -7.42 3.64
C THR A 456 16.43 -7.98 2.69
N LEU A 457 16.61 -7.82 1.38
CA LEU A 457 15.75 -8.39 0.35
C LEU A 457 15.77 -9.94 0.37
N MET A 458 16.94 -10.54 0.59
CA MET A 458 17.06 -11.99 0.79
C MET A 458 16.34 -12.45 2.07
N ALA A 459 16.50 -11.75 3.19
CA ALA A 459 15.82 -12.09 4.44
C ALA A 459 14.28 -11.98 4.33
N ASN A 460 13.77 -10.98 3.60
CA ASN A 460 12.35 -10.86 3.29
C ASN A 460 11.86 -12.04 2.44
N LEU A 461 12.62 -12.45 1.41
CA LEU A 461 12.31 -13.63 0.60
C LEU A 461 12.37 -14.92 1.43
N GLU A 462 13.33 -15.06 2.35
CA GLU A 462 13.43 -16.21 3.26
C GLU A 462 12.23 -16.27 4.22
N ALA A 463 11.70 -15.14 4.69
CA ALA A 463 10.47 -15.09 5.49
C ALA A 463 9.24 -15.55 4.69
N VAL A 464 9.05 -15.01 3.48
CA VAL A 464 7.97 -15.41 2.55
C VAL A 464 8.06 -16.90 2.19
N ALA A 465 9.27 -17.40 1.95
CA ALA A 465 9.55 -18.80 1.66
C ALA A 465 9.27 -19.70 2.88
N ALA A 466 9.76 -19.36 4.07
CA ALA A 466 9.56 -20.14 5.29
C ALA A 466 8.07 -20.23 5.69
N ALA A 467 7.31 -19.15 5.51
CA ALA A 467 5.86 -19.16 5.67
C ALA A 467 5.17 -20.10 4.66
N SER A 468 5.70 -20.23 3.44
CA SER A 468 5.12 -21.06 2.37
C SER A 468 5.50 -22.54 2.47
N GLN A 469 6.71 -22.85 2.97
CA GLN A 469 7.35 -24.15 2.81
C GLN A 469 6.68 -25.31 3.56
N LEU A 470 5.84 -25.00 4.56
CA LEU A 470 5.09 -25.97 5.36
C LEU A 470 3.99 -26.73 4.58
N GLY A 471 3.70 -26.33 3.33
CA GLY A 471 2.80 -27.05 2.40
C GLY A 471 3.46 -27.40 1.06
N GLU A 472 4.80 -27.34 0.99
CA GLU A 472 5.56 -27.63 -0.24
C GLU A 472 5.42 -29.10 -0.68
N ALA A 473 5.47 -30.05 0.27
CA ALA A 473 5.42 -31.48 -0.02
C ALA A 473 4.08 -31.91 -0.61
N GLU A 474 2.96 -31.47 -0.03
CA GLU A 474 1.61 -31.72 -0.52
C GLU A 474 1.33 -31.02 -1.87
N HIS A 475 2.01 -29.89 -2.14
CA HIS A 475 1.97 -29.24 -3.45
C HIS A 475 2.77 -30.04 -4.50
N GLN A 476 3.96 -30.53 -4.15
CA GLN A 476 4.81 -31.38 -5.01
C GLN A 476 4.13 -32.72 -5.36
N GLU A 477 3.49 -33.38 -4.38
CA GLU A 477 2.74 -34.62 -4.59
C GLU A 477 1.57 -34.41 -5.57
N ARG A 478 0.87 -33.27 -5.48
CA ARG A 478 -0.28 -32.97 -6.32
C ARG A 478 0.07 -32.50 -7.73
N TRP A 479 1.14 -31.74 -7.92
CA TRP A 479 1.41 -31.03 -9.17
C TRP A 479 2.68 -31.50 -9.88
N ASP A 480 3.86 -31.18 -9.35
CA ASP A 480 5.17 -31.51 -9.93
C ASP A 480 6.25 -31.55 -8.83
N PRO A 481 6.95 -32.69 -8.63
CA PRO A 481 8.04 -32.80 -7.65
C PRO A 481 9.28 -31.93 -7.92
N SER A 482 9.40 -31.28 -9.09
CA SER A 482 10.47 -30.31 -9.38
C SER A 482 10.21 -28.90 -8.83
N TYR A 483 9.02 -28.65 -8.26
CA TYR A 483 8.66 -27.36 -7.68
C TYR A 483 9.32 -27.17 -6.30
N SER A 484 10.53 -26.60 -6.32
CA SER A 484 11.36 -26.35 -5.13
C SER A 484 11.44 -24.86 -4.80
N ILE A 485 11.01 -24.50 -3.59
CA ILE A 485 11.22 -23.18 -2.96
C ILE A 485 12.72 -22.96 -2.71
N ASN A 486 13.45 -24.00 -2.33
CA ASN A 486 14.90 -23.93 -2.11
C ASN A 486 15.68 -23.60 -3.39
N ASP A 487 15.19 -24.02 -4.56
CA ASP A 487 15.79 -23.70 -5.86
C ASP A 487 15.56 -22.23 -6.23
N VAL A 488 14.42 -21.65 -5.85
CA VAL A 488 14.16 -20.21 -5.98
C VAL A 488 15.10 -19.41 -5.07
N LEU A 489 15.22 -19.79 -3.79
CA LEU A 489 16.15 -19.18 -2.84
C LEU A 489 17.60 -19.25 -3.34
N GLY A 490 18.06 -20.44 -3.74
CA GLY A 490 19.42 -20.66 -4.26
C GLY A 490 19.73 -19.85 -5.53
N GLY A 491 18.74 -19.59 -6.37
CA GLY A 491 18.87 -18.66 -7.49
C GLY A 491 19.08 -17.21 -7.04
N MET A 492 18.31 -16.76 -6.04
CA MET A 492 18.32 -15.36 -5.60
C MET A 492 19.56 -14.94 -4.81
N VAL A 493 20.18 -15.87 -4.06
CA VAL A 493 21.45 -15.66 -3.33
C VAL A 493 22.55 -15.04 -4.20
N SER A 494 22.60 -15.39 -5.49
CA SER A 494 23.56 -14.81 -6.45
C SER A 494 22.97 -13.69 -7.32
N TYR A 495 21.65 -13.69 -7.54
CA TYR A 495 20.99 -12.67 -8.35
C TYR A 495 20.94 -11.30 -7.64
N PHE A 496 20.50 -11.21 -6.38
CA PHE A 496 20.31 -9.90 -5.72
C PHE A 496 21.61 -9.08 -5.61
N PRO A 497 22.77 -9.63 -5.18
CA PRO A 497 24.01 -8.86 -5.11
C PRO A 497 24.52 -8.43 -6.50
N ALA A 498 24.37 -9.27 -7.52
CA ALA A 498 24.77 -8.94 -8.88
C ALA A 498 23.84 -7.89 -9.51
N ARG A 499 22.52 -7.98 -9.27
CA ARG A 499 21.54 -6.99 -9.76
C ARG A 499 21.80 -5.63 -9.12
N ALA A 500 22.06 -5.57 -7.81
CA ALA A 500 22.38 -4.35 -7.09
C ALA A 500 23.59 -3.60 -7.69
N ILE A 501 24.67 -4.32 -8.00
CA ILE A 501 25.87 -3.74 -8.64
C ILE A 501 25.52 -3.15 -10.01
N ASN A 502 24.81 -3.91 -10.86
CA ASN A 502 24.44 -3.46 -12.20
C ASN A 502 23.51 -2.25 -12.16
N VAL A 503 22.46 -2.29 -11.32
CA VAL A 503 21.45 -1.24 -11.31
C VAL A 503 21.92 0.04 -10.61
N GLN A 504 22.83 -0.03 -9.63
CA GLN A 504 23.51 1.17 -9.11
C GLN A 504 24.38 1.82 -10.20
N ALA A 505 25.11 1.02 -10.99
CA ALA A 505 25.92 1.55 -12.10
C ALA A 505 25.05 2.21 -13.19
N HIS A 506 23.87 1.64 -13.47
CA HIS A 506 22.89 2.24 -14.37
C HIS A 506 22.27 3.53 -13.79
N PHE A 507 21.95 3.56 -12.49
CA PHE A 507 21.41 4.75 -11.84
C PHE A 507 22.38 5.92 -11.88
N GLU A 508 23.63 5.72 -11.45
CA GLU A 508 24.63 6.82 -11.44
C GLU A 508 24.97 7.30 -12.85
N ALA A 509 25.04 6.41 -13.85
CA ALA A 509 25.23 6.79 -15.24
C ALA A 509 24.03 7.59 -15.79
N PHE A 510 22.81 7.13 -15.52
CA PHE A 510 21.59 7.83 -15.94
C PHE A 510 21.45 9.21 -15.29
N MET A 511 21.80 9.34 -14.01
CA MET A 511 21.79 10.62 -13.32
C MET A 511 22.87 11.56 -13.86
N ASP A 512 24.11 11.11 -14.06
CA ASP A 512 25.17 11.94 -14.64
C ASP A 512 24.85 12.41 -16.07
N GLU A 513 24.17 11.57 -16.87
CA GLU A 513 23.64 11.90 -18.20
C GLU A 513 22.45 12.87 -18.18
N ARG A 514 21.75 13.02 -17.05
CA ARG A 514 20.54 13.84 -16.90
C ARG A 514 20.76 15.14 -16.13
N MET A 515 21.82 15.25 -15.33
CA MET A 515 22.11 16.43 -14.51
C MET A 515 22.78 17.55 -15.30
N ASP A 516 22.31 18.78 -15.09
CA ASP A 516 22.87 19.99 -15.68
C ASP A 516 24.31 20.29 -15.20
N PRO A 517 25.14 21.01 -15.97
CA PRO A 517 26.51 21.31 -15.57
C PRO A 517 26.61 22.16 -14.30
N VAL A 518 25.64 23.05 -14.07
CA VAL A 518 25.38 23.70 -12.78
C VAL A 518 23.91 23.43 -12.48
N GLU A 519 23.65 22.48 -11.58
CA GLU A 519 22.30 22.01 -11.25
C GLU A 519 21.85 22.60 -9.91
N MET A 520 20.72 23.31 -9.93
CA MET A 520 20.09 23.88 -8.74
C MET A 520 18.85 23.04 -8.37
N ASP A 521 18.78 22.61 -7.11
CA ASP A 521 17.76 21.67 -6.61
C ASP A 521 16.95 22.21 -5.42
N ALA A 522 17.17 23.48 -5.06
CA ALA A 522 16.31 24.31 -4.23
C ALA A 522 16.61 25.80 -4.45
N LEU A 523 15.55 26.59 -4.55
CA LEU A 523 15.52 28.04 -4.30
C LEU A 523 14.55 28.27 -3.13
N SER A 524 14.69 29.39 -2.44
CA SER A 524 13.74 29.88 -1.46
C SER A 524 13.96 31.37 -1.20
N LEU A 525 12.89 32.10 -0.92
CA LEU A 525 12.94 33.52 -0.58
C LEU A 525 12.18 33.77 0.72
N GLU A 526 12.76 34.55 1.63
CA GLU A 526 12.11 35.04 2.85
C GLU A 526 12.23 36.56 2.94
N THR A 527 11.26 37.23 3.56
CA THR A 527 11.32 38.69 3.81
C THR A 527 11.59 38.94 5.28
N ILE A 528 12.72 39.58 5.59
CA ILE A 528 13.16 39.89 6.96
C ILE A 528 13.36 41.40 7.08
N ASP A 529 12.70 42.05 8.04
CA ASP A 529 12.77 43.50 8.31
C ASP A 529 12.54 44.43 7.09
N GLY A 530 11.96 43.92 6.01
CA GLY A 530 11.73 44.63 4.74
C GLY A 530 12.82 44.42 3.67
N GLU A 531 13.76 43.50 3.88
CA GLU A 531 14.74 43.04 2.89
C GLU A 531 14.38 41.62 2.41
N VAL A 532 14.64 41.30 1.13
CA VAL A 532 14.41 39.96 0.58
C VAL A 532 15.70 39.15 0.66
N HIS A 533 15.68 38.09 1.46
CA HIS A 533 16.76 37.13 1.57
C HIS A 533 16.49 35.97 0.60
N LEU A 534 17.37 35.80 -0.40
CA LEU A 534 17.37 34.68 -1.31
C LEU A 534 18.36 33.63 -0.81
N HIS A 535 17.94 32.37 -0.71
CA HIS A 535 18.81 31.23 -0.44
C HIS A 535 18.63 30.17 -1.53
N TRP A 536 19.72 29.60 -2.04
CA TRP A 536 19.64 28.53 -3.03
C TRP A 536 20.73 27.48 -2.85
N HIS A 537 20.45 26.28 -3.33
CA HIS A 537 21.33 25.12 -3.23
C HIS A 537 21.60 24.53 -4.61
N THR A 538 22.88 24.27 -4.90
CA THR A 538 23.31 23.49 -6.07
C THR A 538 23.63 22.07 -5.66
N GLN A 539 23.18 21.10 -6.46
CA GLN A 539 23.54 19.68 -6.30
C GLN A 539 24.84 19.35 -7.06
N ARG A 540 25.18 20.13 -8.10
CA ARG A 540 26.37 19.94 -8.95
C ARG A 540 26.89 21.28 -9.48
N GLU A 541 28.21 21.47 -9.47
CA GLU A 541 28.87 22.63 -10.09
C GLU A 541 30.10 22.20 -10.91
N ILE A 542 30.07 22.36 -12.25
CA ILE A 542 31.30 22.45 -13.05
C ILE A 542 31.97 23.82 -12.86
N PRO A 543 33.25 24.01 -13.25
CA PRO A 543 33.87 25.33 -13.29
C PRO A 543 33.10 26.38 -14.11
N PHE A 544 32.44 27.29 -13.40
CA PHE A 544 31.77 28.48 -13.90
C PHE A 544 32.42 29.75 -13.32
N LEU A 545 32.01 30.95 -13.75
CA LEU A 545 32.58 32.22 -13.30
C LEU A 545 31.86 32.78 -12.07
N GLY A 546 30.54 32.54 -11.98
CA GLY A 546 29.68 32.93 -10.87
C GLY A 546 28.25 33.22 -11.31
N TRP A 547 27.47 33.78 -10.39
CA TRP A 547 26.06 34.10 -10.53
C TRP A 547 25.80 35.55 -10.93
N ILE A 548 24.71 35.74 -11.66
CA ILE A 548 24.03 37.01 -11.88
C ILE A 548 22.61 36.87 -11.31
N LEU A 549 22.15 37.86 -10.55
CA LEU A 549 20.77 37.95 -10.07
C LEU A 549 20.04 39.02 -10.88
N GLU A 550 18.86 38.68 -11.38
CA GLU A 550 17.92 39.63 -11.97
C GLU A 550 16.58 39.61 -11.23
N ARG A 551 15.94 40.79 -11.16
CA ARG A 551 14.64 41.01 -10.52
C ARG A 551 13.67 41.67 -11.49
N ARG A 552 12.39 41.37 -11.38
CA ARG A 552 11.27 42.13 -11.97
C ARG A 552 10.27 42.53 -10.88
N SER A 553 9.49 43.58 -11.10
CA SER A 553 8.54 44.15 -10.12
C SER A 553 7.11 44.03 -10.66
N GLY A 554 6.67 42.80 -10.95
CA GLY A 554 5.40 42.47 -11.59
C GLY A 554 5.57 41.64 -12.87
N PRO A 555 4.62 40.74 -13.22
CA PRO A 555 4.75 39.80 -14.34
C PRO A 555 5.05 40.43 -15.71
N ASP A 556 4.45 41.58 -16.02
CA ASP A 556 4.64 42.31 -17.29
C ASP A 556 5.87 43.24 -17.30
N THR A 557 6.65 43.30 -16.21
CA THR A 557 7.82 44.19 -16.10
C THR A 557 9.11 43.51 -16.60
N PRO A 558 10.04 44.26 -17.22
CA PRO A 558 11.29 43.69 -17.72
C PRO A 558 12.22 43.30 -16.56
N TRP A 559 12.96 42.22 -16.76
CA TRP A 559 14.06 41.82 -15.88
C TRP A 559 15.14 42.90 -15.81
N VAL A 560 15.63 43.15 -14.60
CA VAL A 560 16.71 44.09 -14.30
C VAL A 560 17.78 43.37 -13.48
N GLN A 561 19.00 43.33 -13.98
CA GLN A 561 20.16 42.84 -13.24
C GLN A 561 20.42 43.70 -12.00
N ILE A 562 20.40 43.07 -10.82
CA ILE A 562 20.62 43.71 -9.52
C ILE A 562 21.99 43.39 -8.93
N ALA A 563 22.57 42.21 -9.21
CA ALA A 563 23.87 41.79 -8.70
C ALA A 563 24.62 40.85 -9.66
N ASP A 564 25.93 40.72 -9.48
CA ASP A 564 26.86 39.99 -10.35
C ASP A 564 28.17 39.62 -9.65
N TYR A 565 28.68 38.42 -9.95
CA TYR A 565 29.92 37.85 -9.42
C TYR A 565 31.18 38.70 -9.68
N THR A 566 31.18 39.61 -10.67
CA THR A 566 32.32 40.52 -10.88
C THR A 566 32.40 41.64 -9.83
N ALA A 567 31.30 41.90 -9.11
CA ALA A 567 31.17 42.94 -8.09
C ALA A 567 30.96 42.37 -6.68
N ASP A 568 30.28 41.23 -6.54
CA ASP A 568 29.96 40.60 -5.26
C ASP A 568 30.66 39.24 -5.09
N ALA A 569 31.39 39.08 -3.98
CA ALA A 569 32.09 37.85 -3.65
C ALA A 569 31.16 36.73 -3.16
N GLY A 570 29.94 37.05 -2.70
CA GLY A 570 28.91 36.06 -2.34
C GLY A 570 28.29 35.36 -3.56
N LEU A 571 28.53 35.89 -4.77
CA LEU A 571 28.05 35.35 -6.04
C LEU A 571 29.13 34.58 -6.83
N LEU A 572 30.32 34.41 -6.26
CA LEU A 572 31.34 33.53 -6.81
C LEU A 572 31.02 32.05 -6.51
N PRO A 573 31.48 31.08 -7.33
CA PRO A 573 31.28 29.66 -7.07
C PRO A 573 31.75 29.25 -5.67
N ALA A 574 30.85 28.63 -4.90
CA ALA A 574 31.11 28.18 -3.54
C ALA A 574 31.43 26.67 -3.46
N GLY A 575 31.07 25.89 -4.49
CA GLY A 575 31.43 24.49 -4.63
C GLY A 575 32.88 24.27 -5.08
N GLY A 576 33.36 23.05 -4.84
CA GLY A 576 34.44 22.46 -5.65
C GLY A 576 33.85 21.76 -6.88
N GLU A 577 34.70 21.31 -7.80
CA GLU A 577 34.25 20.59 -9.00
C GLU A 577 33.35 19.39 -8.64
N SER A 578 32.10 19.43 -9.12
CA SER A 578 31.03 18.46 -8.84
C SER A 578 30.69 18.27 -7.34
N LEU A 579 30.87 19.30 -6.51
CA LEU A 579 30.36 19.33 -5.13
C LEU A 579 29.10 20.20 -5.01
N PRO A 580 28.17 19.86 -4.12
CA PRO A 580 27.02 20.72 -3.81
C PRO A 580 27.44 21.96 -3.01
N ALA A 581 26.70 23.06 -3.16
CA ALA A 581 26.97 24.32 -2.47
C ALA A 581 25.68 25.03 -2.01
N ASN A 582 25.80 25.83 -0.94
CA ASN A 582 24.73 26.66 -0.41
C ASN A 582 25.10 28.13 -0.61
N TYR A 583 24.13 28.93 -1.04
CA TYR A 583 24.27 30.36 -1.29
C TYR A 583 23.20 31.15 -0.52
N SER A 584 23.53 32.39 -0.18
CA SER A 584 22.60 33.35 0.42
C SER A 584 22.95 34.75 -0.05
N TRP A 585 21.95 35.54 -0.45
CA TRP A 585 22.11 36.92 -0.91
C TRP A 585 20.90 37.77 -0.50
N ILE A 586 21.09 39.07 -0.26
CA ILE A 586 20.07 39.95 0.31
C ILE A 586 19.81 41.15 -0.62
N ASP A 587 18.56 41.29 -1.06
CA ASP A 587 18.07 42.50 -1.73
C ASP A 587 17.50 43.47 -0.69
N GLY A 588 18.14 44.62 -0.51
CA GLY A 588 17.69 45.70 0.37
C GLY A 588 16.48 46.48 -0.16
N MET A 589 15.51 45.79 -0.77
CA MET A 589 14.25 46.32 -1.27
C MET A 589 13.08 45.62 -0.57
N GLU A 590 12.15 46.44 -0.06
CA GLU A 590 10.81 46.01 0.33
C GLU A 590 10.03 45.55 -0.93
N PRO A 591 9.65 44.27 -1.05
CA PRO A 591 9.07 43.74 -2.27
C PRO A 591 7.64 44.23 -2.49
N GLU A 592 7.27 44.50 -3.75
CA GLU A 592 5.88 44.71 -4.18
C GLU A 592 5.26 43.38 -4.64
N ASP A 593 3.94 43.25 -4.64
CA ASP A 593 3.25 42.03 -5.07
C ASP A 593 3.57 41.68 -6.54
N GLY A 594 3.88 40.40 -6.80
CA GLY A 594 4.38 39.94 -8.10
C GLY A 594 5.82 40.35 -8.42
N THR A 595 6.60 40.82 -7.43
CA THR A 595 8.06 40.90 -7.56
C THR A 595 8.60 39.49 -7.78
N ALA A 596 9.50 39.28 -8.75
CA ALA A 596 10.06 37.96 -9.01
C ALA A 596 11.57 38.03 -9.25
N TYR A 597 12.25 36.94 -8.95
CA TYR A 597 13.71 36.82 -9.05
C TYR A 597 14.09 35.66 -9.96
N ARG A 598 15.25 35.77 -10.61
CA ARG A 598 15.86 34.66 -11.35
C ARG A 598 17.38 34.64 -11.23
N LEU A 599 17.92 33.43 -11.23
CA LEU A 599 19.35 33.15 -11.17
C LEU A 599 19.89 32.79 -12.56
N ILE A 600 21.04 33.36 -12.90
CA ILE A 600 21.75 33.09 -14.16
C ILE A 600 23.19 32.73 -13.80
N TRP A 601 23.67 31.55 -14.22
CA TRP A 601 25.07 31.16 -14.03
C TRP A 601 25.88 31.43 -15.31
N VAL A 602 27.06 32.03 -15.14
CA VAL A 602 27.92 32.41 -16.27
C VAL A 602 29.04 31.38 -16.42
N SER A 603 29.10 30.70 -17.57
CA SER A 603 30.11 29.68 -17.85
C SER A 603 31.53 30.27 -17.92
N THR A 604 32.54 29.41 -17.82
CA THR A 604 33.96 29.76 -18.07
C THR A 604 34.26 30.25 -19.51
N SER A 605 33.32 30.13 -20.44
CA SER A 605 33.38 30.75 -21.79
C SER A 605 32.66 32.11 -21.88
N GLY A 606 32.04 32.59 -20.80
CA GLY A 606 31.25 33.82 -20.77
C GLY A 606 29.82 33.67 -21.31
N GLN A 607 29.31 32.44 -21.42
CA GLN A 607 27.92 32.18 -21.79
C GLN A 607 27.02 32.32 -20.56
N HIS A 608 25.97 33.12 -20.66
CA HIS A 608 24.91 33.21 -19.65
C HIS A 608 23.95 32.03 -19.83
N ASN A 609 23.60 31.35 -18.74
CA ASN A 609 22.64 30.25 -18.74
C ASN A 609 21.62 30.53 -17.64
N GLU A 610 20.36 30.68 -18.03
CA GLU A 610 19.27 30.96 -17.12
C GLU A 610 18.85 29.66 -16.41
N VAL A 611 18.67 29.70 -15.09
CA VAL A 611 18.16 28.54 -14.34
C VAL A 611 16.63 28.51 -14.50
N PRO A 612 15.99 27.36 -14.80
CA PRO A 612 14.55 27.24 -15.03
C PRO A 612 13.69 27.28 -13.73
N TRP A 613 14.18 28.04 -12.74
CA TRP A 613 13.52 28.38 -11.50
C TRP A 613 13.29 29.89 -11.47
N ILE A 614 12.03 30.29 -11.52
CA ILE A 614 11.58 31.66 -11.27
C ILE A 614 10.62 31.56 -10.09
N GLU A 615 11.02 32.11 -8.95
CA GLU A 615 10.11 32.30 -7.82
C GLU A 615 9.59 33.74 -7.84
N GLU A 616 8.28 33.86 -7.84
CA GLU A 616 7.60 35.14 -7.61
C GLU A 616 7.37 35.28 -6.11
N VAL A 617 7.88 36.38 -5.54
CA VAL A 617 7.42 36.92 -4.25
C VAL A 617 6.01 37.47 -4.48
N VAL A 618 5.05 36.54 -4.51
CA VAL A 618 3.69 36.82 -4.03
C VAL A 618 3.87 37.25 -2.58
N LEU A 619 3.45 38.47 -2.24
CA LEU A 619 3.55 38.92 -0.85
C LEU A 619 2.66 38.01 0.00
N PRO A 620 3.20 37.29 1.01
CA PRO A 620 2.36 36.55 1.91
C PRO A 620 1.61 37.57 2.79
N SER A 621 0.36 37.86 2.42
CA SER A 621 -0.65 37.98 3.46
C SER A 621 -0.55 36.68 4.26
N PRO A 622 -0.21 36.72 5.57
CA PRO A 622 -0.21 35.50 6.34
C PRO A 622 -1.60 34.88 6.23
N GLU A 623 -1.70 33.62 5.80
CA GLU A 623 -3.00 32.96 5.81
C GLU A 623 -3.51 32.97 7.26
N PRO A 624 -4.76 33.42 7.49
CA PRO A 624 -5.28 33.45 8.84
C PRO A 624 -5.34 32.01 9.35
N LEU A 625 -4.65 31.77 10.46
CA LEU A 625 -4.75 30.53 11.22
C LEU A 625 -6.23 30.24 11.49
N PRO A 626 -6.68 28.97 11.39
CA PRO A 626 -8.08 28.63 11.58
C PRO A 626 -8.56 29.07 12.96
N LEU A 627 -9.84 29.44 13.04
CA LEU A 627 -10.51 29.65 14.31
C LEU A 627 -10.60 28.32 15.06
N LEU A 628 -10.24 28.32 16.34
CA LEU A 628 -10.18 27.11 17.17
C LEU A 628 -11.19 27.19 18.31
N ILE A 629 -11.72 26.04 18.71
CA ILE A 629 -12.50 25.90 19.94
C ILE A 629 -11.52 26.02 21.11
N ASN A 630 -11.65 27.04 21.95
CA ASN A 630 -10.67 27.36 23.00
C ASN A 630 -11.04 26.79 24.37
N GLU A 631 -12.32 26.89 24.76
CA GLU A 631 -12.86 26.37 26.02
C GLU A 631 -14.35 26.07 25.84
N PHE A 632 -14.91 25.11 26.57
CA PHE A 632 -16.36 24.89 26.62
C PHE A 632 -16.80 24.34 27.98
N LEU A 633 -18.07 24.55 28.33
CA LEU A 633 -18.72 24.04 29.52
C LEU A 633 -20.07 23.41 29.13
N ALA A 634 -20.13 22.07 29.10
CA ALA A 634 -21.34 21.30 28.79
C ALA A 634 -22.12 20.85 30.05
N SER A 635 -21.96 21.56 31.17
CA SER A 635 -22.82 21.45 32.35
C SER A 635 -22.57 22.65 33.28
N ASN A 636 -23.38 23.69 33.14
CA ASN A 636 -23.35 24.89 34.01
C ASN A 636 -24.50 24.83 35.04
N ASP A 637 -24.23 25.20 36.31
CA ASP A 637 -25.24 25.33 37.38
C ASP A 637 -24.96 26.56 38.27
N SER A 638 -23.70 27.01 38.40
CA SER A 638 -23.36 28.14 39.29
C SER A 638 -22.21 29.07 38.88
N VAL A 639 -21.47 28.81 37.79
CA VAL A 639 -20.24 29.57 37.47
C VAL A 639 -20.40 30.76 36.52
N ASN A 640 -21.05 30.58 35.37
CA ASN A 640 -21.13 31.62 34.32
C ASN A 640 -22.59 31.93 33.99
N GLN A 641 -22.93 33.21 33.82
CA GLN A 641 -24.28 33.63 33.46
C GLN A 641 -24.29 34.36 32.12
N ASP A 642 -25.38 34.18 31.38
CA ASP A 642 -25.72 34.87 30.15
C ASP A 642 -26.31 36.28 30.42
N GLU A 643 -26.75 36.94 29.34
CA GLU A 643 -27.49 38.20 29.41
C GLU A 643 -28.86 38.12 30.12
N THR A 644 -29.50 36.94 30.20
CA THR A 644 -30.78 36.78 30.93
C THR A 644 -30.59 36.54 32.44
N GLY A 645 -29.44 36.00 32.85
CA GLY A 645 -29.14 35.53 34.20
C GLY A 645 -29.35 34.03 34.42
N ALA A 646 -29.54 33.25 33.37
CA ALA A 646 -29.51 31.79 33.36
C ALA A 646 -28.06 31.26 33.48
N TYR A 647 -27.93 29.96 33.76
CA TYR A 647 -26.65 29.24 33.83
C TYR A 647 -26.62 28.22 32.69
N GLU A 648 -26.33 28.70 31.48
CA GLU A 648 -26.39 27.88 30.26
C GLU A 648 -25.03 27.32 29.88
N ASP A 649 -25.05 26.23 29.11
CA ASP A 649 -23.84 25.61 28.58
C ASP A 649 -23.26 26.49 27.46
N TRP A 650 -21.95 26.43 27.21
CA TRP A 650 -21.30 27.35 26.28
C TRP A 650 -20.05 26.82 25.61
N VAL A 651 -19.69 27.44 24.48
CA VAL A 651 -18.46 27.22 23.73
C VAL A 651 -17.77 28.57 23.50
N GLU A 652 -16.47 28.64 23.74
CA GLU A 652 -15.60 29.75 23.38
C GLU A 652 -14.75 29.40 22.15
N ILE A 653 -14.66 30.35 21.22
CA ILE A 653 -13.82 30.27 20.02
C ILE A 653 -12.74 31.35 20.08
N ILE A 654 -11.49 30.98 19.83
CA ILE A 654 -10.37 31.93 19.71
C ILE A 654 -10.09 32.25 18.23
N ASN A 655 -9.80 33.53 17.98
CA ASN A 655 -9.14 34.00 16.77
C ASN A 655 -7.64 34.19 17.05
N PRO A 656 -6.75 33.24 16.69
CA PRO A 656 -5.31 33.34 16.95
C PRO A 656 -4.58 34.35 16.04
N ASN A 657 -5.29 35.15 15.22
CA ASN A 657 -4.70 36.05 14.23
C ASN A 657 -4.49 37.48 14.74
N PRO A 658 -3.50 38.22 14.19
CA PRO A 658 -3.27 39.64 14.50
C PRO A 658 -4.31 40.59 13.87
N THR A 659 -5.40 40.08 13.30
CA THR A 659 -6.48 40.82 12.62
C THR A 659 -7.85 40.29 13.03
N GLU A 660 -8.87 41.16 13.02
CA GLU A 660 -10.27 40.76 13.19
C GLU A 660 -10.70 39.72 12.12
N VAL A 661 -11.51 38.74 12.52
CA VAL A 661 -12.15 37.77 11.62
C VAL A 661 -13.67 37.91 11.71
N SER A 662 -14.35 38.03 10.57
CA SER A 662 -15.82 38.03 10.49
C SER A 662 -16.35 36.60 10.32
N LEU A 663 -17.44 36.29 11.02
CA LEU A 663 -18.05 34.96 11.04
C LEU A 663 -19.22 34.79 10.04
N ALA A 664 -19.35 35.70 9.08
CA ALA A 664 -20.32 35.55 8.00
C ALA A 664 -19.93 34.35 7.10
N GLY A 665 -20.78 33.32 7.03
CA GLY A 665 -20.48 32.06 6.34
C GLY A 665 -19.80 31.00 7.22
N TYR A 666 -19.78 31.20 8.55
CA TYR A 666 -19.29 30.22 9.52
C TYR A 666 -20.45 29.52 10.24
N TYR A 667 -20.17 28.33 10.77
CA TYR A 667 -21.13 27.46 11.46
C TYR A 667 -20.54 26.82 12.71
N LEU A 668 -21.39 26.54 13.70
CA LEU A 668 -21.08 25.76 14.89
C LEU A 668 -22.04 24.56 14.97
N SER A 669 -21.55 23.41 15.41
CA SER A 669 -22.35 22.19 15.54
C SER A 669 -21.89 21.29 16.69
N ASP A 670 -22.87 20.73 17.40
CA ASP A 670 -22.77 19.60 18.34
C ASP A 670 -22.85 18.23 17.63
N ASN A 671 -22.78 18.19 16.29
CA ASN A 671 -22.78 16.95 15.51
C ASN A 671 -21.98 17.09 14.19
N LEU A 672 -20.89 16.33 14.07
CA LEU A 672 -19.98 16.35 12.90
C LEU A 672 -20.67 15.84 11.62
N ASP A 673 -21.68 14.96 11.72
CA ASP A 673 -22.49 14.51 10.57
C ASP A 673 -23.41 15.62 10.00
N ASN A 674 -23.47 16.78 10.67
CA ASN A 674 -24.26 17.93 10.26
C ASN A 674 -23.51 19.25 10.57
N PRO A 675 -22.52 19.65 9.76
CA PRO A 675 -21.62 20.75 10.08
C PRO A 675 -22.29 22.13 10.10
N THR A 676 -23.52 22.27 9.57
CA THR A 676 -24.21 23.56 9.41
C THR A 676 -25.40 23.77 10.37
N ARG A 677 -25.43 23.08 11.52
CA ARG A 677 -26.56 23.11 12.48
C ARG A 677 -26.96 24.52 12.91
N TRP A 678 -26.00 25.34 13.32
CA TRP A 678 -26.21 26.76 13.64
C TRP A 678 -25.21 27.61 12.85
N ALA A 679 -25.70 28.68 12.22
CA ALA A 679 -24.87 29.63 11.50
C ALA A 679 -24.62 30.87 12.37
N PHE A 680 -23.39 31.38 12.40
CA PHE A 680 -23.09 32.60 13.13
C PHE A 680 -23.84 33.80 12.53
N PRO A 681 -24.18 34.82 13.34
CA PRO A 681 -24.69 36.08 12.82
C PRO A 681 -23.71 36.69 11.82
N ALA A 682 -24.21 37.17 10.67
CA ALA A 682 -23.37 37.86 9.68
C ALA A 682 -22.79 39.21 10.16
N SER A 683 -23.08 39.62 11.39
CA SER A 683 -22.48 40.75 12.11
C SER A 683 -21.57 40.32 13.27
N ALA A 684 -21.36 39.02 13.49
CA ALA A 684 -20.42 38.52 14.48
C ALA A 684 -18.98 38.62 13.95
N VAL A 685 -18.10 39.06 14.82
CA VAL A 685 -16.67 39.25 14.58
C VAL A 685 -15.91 38.77 15.80
N ILE A 686 -14.69 38.28 15.60
CA ILE A 686 -13.73 38.01 16.66
C ILE A 686 -12.53 38.92 16.42
N GLU A 687 -12.27 39.82 17.37
CA GLU A 687 -11.14 40.76 17.36
C GLU A 687 -9.79 40.05 17.24
N ALA A 688 -8.74 40.80 16.89
CA ALA A 688 -7.37 40.28 16.79
C ALA A 688 -6.89 39.67 18.12
N ASN A 689 -6.46 38.40 18.12
CA ASN A 689 -6.14 37.61 19.33
C ASN A 689 -7.30 37.54 20.34
N GLY A 690 -8.54 37.67 19.86
CA GLY A 690 -9.75 37.75 20.67
C GLY A 690 -10.47 36.41 20.84
N PHE A 691 -11.44 36.42 21.74
CA PHE A 691 -12.32 35.29 22.07
C PHE A 691 -13.77 35.66 21.77
N LEU A 692 -14.59 34.69 21.36
CA LEU A 692 -16.04 34.82 21.25
C LEU A 692 -16.73 33.70 22.01
N LEU A 693 -17.60 34.08 22.95
CA LEU A 693 -18.45 33.15 23.70
C LEU A 693 -19.77 32.94 22.94
N VAL A 694 -20.24 31.69 22.92
CA VAL A 694 -21.51 31.26 22.32
C VAL A 694 -22.26 30.40 23.33
N TRP A 695 -23.51 30.74 23.63
CA TRP A 695 -24.38 29.98 24.52
C TRP A 695 -25.05 28.83 23.75
N CYS A 696 -25.02 27.63 24.31
CA CYS A 696 -25.59 26.41 23.75
C CYS A 696 -26.72 25.92 24.66
N ASP A 697 -27.87 26.58 24.52
CA ASP A 697 -29.05 26.47 25.38
C ASP A 697 -30.28 25.89 24.65
N ASN A 698 -30.30 25.95 23.31
CA ASN A 698 -31.44 25.70 22.43
C ASN A 698 -32.53 26.81 22.51
N ASP A 699 -32.20 28.08 22.80
CA ASP A 699 -33.14 29.21 22.73
C ASP A 699 -32.59 30.45 22.00
N VAL A 700 -32.58 30.36 20.66
CA VAL A 700 -32.14 31.42 19.72
C VAL A 700 -32.90 32.76 19.80
N GLU A 701 -33.94 32.87 20.63
CA GLU A 701 -34.69 34.12 20.84
C GLU A 701 -34.08 35.00 21.96
N ASP A 702 -33.29 34.45 22.88
CA ASP A 702 -32.70 35.21 24.00
C ASP A 702 -31.49 36.07 23.57
N GLY A 703 -30.72 35.64 22.56
CA GLY A 703 -29.65 36.46 22.00
C GLY A 703 -29.06 35.96 20.67
N PRO A 704 -28.33 36.81 19.93
CA PRO A 704 -27.76 36.46 18.62
C PRO A 704 -26.61 35.44 18.71
N LEU A 705 -26.08 35.17 19.91
CA LEU A 705 -25.03 34.17 20.16
C LEU A 705 -25.55 32.96 20.96
N HIS A 706 -26.87 32.71 20.91
CA HIS A 706 -27.51 31.52 21.47
C HIS A 706 -27.80 30.53 20.33
N THR A 707 -27.48 29.24 20.51
CA THR A 707 -27.60 28.24 19.44
C THR A 707 -28.94 27.51 19.43
N ASN A 708 -29.21 26.77 18.34
CA ASN A 708 -30.38 25.88 18.23
C ASN A 708 -30.09 24.46 18.73
N PHE A 709 -29.18 24.32 19.71
CA PHE A 709 -28.81 23.08 20.34
C PHE A 709 -28.30 23.32 21.76
N LYS A 710 -28.24 22.27 22.59
CA LYS A 710 -27.65 22.30 23.93
C LYS A 710 -26.69 21.14 24.10
N LEU A 711 -25.56 21.39 24.76
CA LEU A 711 -24.49 20.40 24.89
C LEU A 711 -24.87 19.23 25.82
N SER A 712 -24.28 18.07 25.57
CA SER A 712 -24.43 16.85 26.36
C SER A 712 -23.36 16.74 27.45
N ALA A 713 -23.77 16.92 28.70
CA ALA A 713 -22.96 16.56 29.88
C ALA A 713 -22.48 15.08 29.88
N GLY A 714 -23.08 14.20 29.05
CA GLY A 714 -22.66 12.81 28.86
C GLY A 714 -21.46 12.62 27.92
N GLY A 715 -21.10 13.64 27.14
CA GLY A 715 -20.11 13.58 26.06
C GLY A 715 -20.73 13.45 24.66
N GLU A 716 -20.09 14.10 23.69
CA GLU A 716 -20.46 14.23 22.27
C GLU A 716 -19.29 14.90 21.51
N SER A 717 -19.55 15.57 20.37
CA SER A 717 -18.56 16.30 19.59
C SER A 717 -18.99 17.76 19.36
N ILE A 718 -18.01 18.66 19.22
CA ILE A 718 -18.18 20.07 18.83
C ILE A 718 -17.32 20.31 17.59
N GLY A 719 -17.85 21.00 16.58
CA GLY A 719 -17.10 21.40 15.39
C GLY A 719 -17.44 22.82 14.94
N ILE A 720 -16.42 23.55 14.47
CA ILE A 720 -16.54 24.87 13.82
C ILE A 720 -16.15 24.75 12.35
N TYR A 721 -16.99 25.31 11.47
CA TYR A 721 -16.92 25.14 10.03
C TYR A 721 -17.10 26.47 9.28
N ALA A 722 -16.70 26.52 8.01
CA ALA A 722 -16.92 27.67 7.13
C ALA A 722 -17.25 27.28 5.68
N ASP A 723 -17.86 28.21 4.93
CA ASP A 723 -18.06 28.14 3.48
C ASP A 723 -16.70 28.15 2.73
N GLY A 724 -16.33 27.02 2.14
CA GLY A 724 -15.16 26.87 1.25
C GLY A 724 -15.53 26.93 -0.24
N GLN A 725 -14.50 26.90 -1.11
CA GLN A 725 -14.69 27.06 -2.57
C GLN A 725 -15.51 25.94 -3.23
N THR A 726 -15.54 24.74 -2.63
CA THR A 726 -16.19 23.53 -3.16
C THR A 726 -17.25 22.93 -2.23
N GLY A 727 -17.38 23.43 -1.01
CA GLY A 727 -18.24 22.86 0.04
C GLY A 727 -17.91 23.42 1.41
N ILE A 728 -18.52 22.87 2.46
CA ILE A 728 -18.25 23.25 3.86
C ILE A 728 -16.91 22.64 4.31
N VAL A 729 -16.07 23.45 4.96
CA VAL A 729 -14.74 23.07 5.44
C VAL A 729 -14.72 23.09 6.98
N ALA A 730 -14.15 22.05 7.60
CA ALA A 730 -13.89 22.01 9.03
C ALA A 730 -12.65 22.84 9.39
N LEU A 731 -12.75 23.67 10.43
CA LEU A 731 -11.64 24.50 10.92
C LEU A 731 -11.03 23.93 12.20
N ASP A 732 -11.88 23.44 13.11
CA ASP A 732 -11.49 22.73 14.33
C ASP A 732 -12.64 21.83 14.81
N GLU A 733 -12.30 20.67 15.37
CA GLU A 733 -13.25 19.67 15.88
C GLU A 733 -12.72 19.05 17.17
N TYR A 734 -13.60 18.88 18.17
CA TYR A 734 -13.26 18.24 19.44
C TYR A 734 -14.35 17.28 19.89
N THR A 735 -13.96 16.06 20.28
CA THR A 735 -14.89 15.03 20.81
C THR A 735 -14.58 14.77 22.27
N PHE A 736 -15.58 14.94 23.13
CA PHE A 736 -15.43 14.96 24.58
C PHE A 736 -16.26 13.87 25.28
N GLY A 737 -15.72 13.34 26.39
CA GLY A 737 -16.44 12.40 27.24
C GLY A 737 -17.29 13.12 28.31
N GLN A 738 -17.93 12.34 29.20
CA GLN A 738 -18.73 12.85 30.31
C GLN A 738 -18.05 14.01 31.06
N GLN A 739 -18.73 15.15 31.13
CA GLN A 739 -18.27 16.36 31.81
C GLN A 739 -18.66 16.38 33.29
N THR A 740 -18.13 17.35 34.03
CA THR A 740 -18.47 17.61 35.43
C THR A 740 -19.08 19.01 35.53
N THR A 741 -20.19 19.15 36.25
CA THR A 741 -20.88 20.43 36.44
C THR A 741 -19.94 21.48 37.02
N ASP A 742 -20.01 22.70 36.48
CA ASP A 742 -19.17 23.85 36.81
C ASP A 742 -17.66 23.65 36.54
N VAL A 743 -17.28 22.66 35.73
CA VAL A 743 -15.89 22.39 35.30
C VAL A 743 -15.83 22.31 33.78
N SER A 744 -15.17 23.29 33.17
CA SER A 744 -14.98 23.39 31.73
C SER A 744 -13.82 22.52 31.22
N THR A 745 -13.78 22.32 29.91
CA THR A 745 -12.67 21.68 29.18
C THR A 745 -12.18 22.64 28.08
N GLY A 746 -10.87 22.87 27.98
CA GLY A 746 -10.29 23.82 27.03
C GLY A 746 -8.80 23.61 26.76
N ARG A 747 -8.26 24.38 25.82
CA ARG A 747 -6.86 24.31 25.37
C ARG A 747 -5.92 25.01 26.36
N PHE A 748 -4.74 24.45 26.61
CA PHE A 748 -3.70 25.13 27.39
C PHE A 748 -2.31 25.01 26.73
N PRO A 749 -1.66 26.13 26.34
CA PRO A 749 -2.16 27.52 26.36
C PRO A 749 -3.34 27.72 25.39
N ASP A 750 -3.88 28.93 25.33
CA ASP A 750 -4.83 29.37 24.30
C ASP A 750 -4.37 28.94 22.90
N ALA A 751 -5.31 28.51 22.04
CA ALA A 751 -5.03 27.92 20.72
C ALA A 751 -4.05 26.72 20.71
N GLY A 752 -3.66 26.18 21.87
CA GLY A 752 -2.69 25.10 22.01
C GLY A 752 -3.24 23.70 21.65
N PRO A 753 -2.36 22.70 21.46
CA PRO A 753 -2.76 21.33 21.10
C PRO A 753 -3.27 20.50 22.27
N ASP A 754 -2.89 20.85 23.50
CA ASP A 754 -3.23 20.10 24.72
C ASP A 754 -4.55 20.57 25.32
N TRP A 755 -5.47 19.64 25.58
CA TRP A 755 -6.75 19.89 26.23
C TRP A 755 -6.72 19.49 27.71
N VAL A 756 -7.26 20.36 28.58
CA VAL A 756 -7.27 20.24 30.04
C VAL A 756 -8.62 20.66 30.62
N THR A 757 -8.90 20.32 31.89
CA THR A 757 -10.10 20.78 32.60
C THR A 757 -9.81 21.93 33.55
N PHE A 758 -10.65 22.97 33.54
CA PHE A 758 -10.52 24.12 34.46
C PHE A 758 -11.61 24.07 35.53
N THR A 759 -11.18 24.06 36.80
CA THR A 759 -12.06 24.13 37.99
C THR A 759 -12.49 25.57 38.34
N ALA A 760 -12.12 26.52 37.49
CA ALA A 760 -12.60 27.89 37.45
C ALA A 760 -12.54 28.31 35.96
N PRO A 761 -13.65 28.20 35.21
CA PRO A 761 -13.66 28.47 33.78
C PRO A 761 -13.27 29.91 33.42
N THR A 762 -12.77 30.12 32.21
CA THR A 762 -12.13 31.37 31.75
C THR A 762 -12.85 32.15 30.63
N PRO A 763 -14.18 32.07 30.43
CA PRO A 763 -14.82 32.63 29.22
C PRO A 763 -14.58 34.14 29.06
N GLY A 764 -14.18 34.51 27.84
CA GLY A 764 -13.77 35.86 27.43
C GLY A 764 -12.33 36.21 27.84
N MET A 765 -11.51 35.25 28.28
CA MET A 765 -10.17 35.46 28.83
C MET A 765 -9.22 34.30 28.53
N SER A 766 -7.92 34.58 28.51
CA SER A 766 -6.87 33.55 28.34
C SER A 766 -6.92 32.43 29.37
N ASN A 767 -6.89 31.20 28.88
CA ASN A 767 -6.82 29.96 29.66
C ASN A 767 -5.53 29.92 30.49
N SER A 768 -5.69 30.05 31.82
CA SER A 768 -4.57 30.13 32.77
C SER A 768 -4.39 28.85 33.58
N SER A 769 -3.16 28.60 34.06
CA SER A 769 -2.69 27.25 34.45
C SER A 769 -3.66 26.44 35.34
N PRO A 770 -4.14 25.25 34.89
CA PRO A 770 -5.19 24.49 35.56
C PRO A 770 -4.73 23.94 36.91
N VAL A 771 -5.45 24.30 37.98
CA VAL A 771 -5.15 23.86 39.35
C VAL A 771 -5.82 22.52 39.66
N GLY A 772 -5.12 21.44 39.34
CA GLY A 772 -5.42 20.08 39.81
C GLY A 772 -6.29 19.25 38.86
N VAL A 773 -5.64 18.45 38.00
CA VAL A 773 -6.29 17.57 37.02
C VAL A 773 -6.24 16.10 37.48
N GLU A 774 -7.36 15.37 37.41
CA GLU A 774 -7.41 13.91 37.57
C GLU A 774 -7.90 13.23 36.29
N VAL A 775 -6.98 12.80 35.43
CA VAL A 775 -7.30 12.19 34.12
C VAL A 775 -7.93 10.81 34.31
N ARG A 776 -9.15 10.61 33.77
CA ARG A 776 -9.91 9.34 33.84
C ARG A 776 -10.23 8.72 32.47
N GLY A 777 -9.18 8.39 31.72
CA GLY A 777 -9.26 7.42 30.63
C GLY A 777 -8.60 6.08 30.99
N ARG A 778 -8.82 5.05 30.18
CA ARG A 778 -7.84 3.95 30.03
C ARG A 778 -6.74 4.42 29.06
N THR A 779 -6.00 5.44 29.48
CA THR A 779 -4.96 6.06 28.68
C THR A 779 -3.86 5.04 28.36
N VAL A 780 -3.54 4.88 27.09
CA VAL A 780 -2.38 4.13 26.58
C VAL A 780 -1.24 5.13 26.37
N ILE A 781 0.02 4.68 26.37
CA ILE A 781 1.13 5.56 25.98
C ILE A 781 0.98 5.89 24.49
N MET A 782 0.78 7.17 24.18
CA MET A 782 0.86 7.66 22.80
C MET A 782 2.32 7.95 22.45
N LEU A 783 2.74 7.62 21.24
CA LEU A 783 4.12 7.83 20.76
C LEU A 783 4.14 8.11 19.25
N SER A 784 4.59 9.30 18.87
CA SER A 784 4.74 9.75 17.48
C SER A 784 6.12 10.39 17.27
N ALA A 785 6.43 10.69 16.00
CA ALA A 785 7.69 11.30 15.59
C ALA A 785 7.42 12.21 14.39
N TYR A 786 7.86 13.47 14.45
CA TYR A 786 7.73 14.42 13.36
C TYR A 786 8.95 15.36 13.29
N PRO A 787 9.50 15.66 12.09
CA PRO A 787 9.23 14.98 10.82
C PRO A 787 9.61 13.50 10.88
N ASN A 788 9.09 12.68 9.97
CA ASN A 788 9.42 11.27 9.82
C ASN A 788 8.99 10.79 8.41
N PRO A 789 9.91 10.61 7.44
CA PRO A 789 11.37 10.59 7.56
C PRO A 789 11.99 11.93 8.02
N PHE A 790 13.23 11.93 8.50
CA PHE A 790 13.84 13.12 9.08
C PHE A 790 15.35 13.26 8.80
N ASN A 791 15.82 14.50 8.69
CA ASN A 791 17.24 14.86 8.61
C ASN A 791 17.43 16.25 9.26
N PRO A 792 18.42 16.48 10.15
CA PRO A 792 19.15 15.50 10.96
C PRO A 792 18.39 15.12 12.25
N SER A 793 17.23 15.74 12.52
CA SER A 793 16.49 15.59 13.77
C SER A 793 14.98 15.39 13.63
N THR A 794 14.42 14.53 14.47
CA THR A 794 12.97 14.36 14.66
C THR A 794 12.59 14.66 16.11
N GLU A 795 11.42 15.25 16.33
CA GLU A 795 10.82 15.38 17.64
C GLU A 795 10.00 14.12 17.96
N ILE A 796 10.47 13.32 18.93
CA ILE A 796 9.69 12.20 19.45
C ILE A 796 8.69 12.76 20.47
N ARG A 797 7.42 12.86 20.07
CA ARG A 797 6.32 13.31 20.93
C ARG A 797 5.64 12.11 21.57
N PHE A 798 5.26 12.24 22.84
CA PHE A 798 4.58 11.20 23.59
C PHE A 798 3.56 11.75 24.58
N SER A 799 2.62 10.92 25.01
CA SER A 799 1.76 11.20 26.16
C SER A 799 1.77 10.00 27.10
N VAL A 800 2.05 10.25 28.38
CA VAL A 800 2.21 9.22 29.41
C VAL A 800 0.97 9.17 30.30
N PRO A 801 0.29 8.01 30.42
CA PRO A 801 -0.93 7.84 31.22
C PRO A 801 -0.83 8.31 32.67
N LYS A 802 0.29 7.97 33.34
CA LYS A 802 0.50 8.12 34.77
C LYS A 802 1.99 8.26 35.05
N ALA A 803 2.36 9.26 35.84
CA ALA A 803 3.75 9.55 36.18
C ALA A 803 4.46 8.34 36.82
N GLY A 804 5.75 8.16 36.51
CA GLY A 804 6.57 7.07 37.05
C GLY A 804 7.90 6.88 36.33
N GLU A 805 8.70 5.95 36.86
CA GLU A 805 9.97 5.54 36.24
C GLU A 805 9.75 4.85 34.89
N GLY A 806 10.60 5.20 33.93
CA GLY A 806 10.55 4.68 32.56
C GLY A 806 11.79 5.04 31.74
N SER A 807 11.69 4.80 30.43
CA SER A 807 12.75 5.11 29.47
C SER A 807 12.23 5.29 28.05
N LEU A 808 12.80 6.27 27.33
CA LEU A 808 12.65 6.45 25.89
C LEU A 808 13.98 6.07 25.22
N ARG A 809 13.96 5.02 24.40
CA ARG A 809 15.17 4.41 23.79
C ARG A 809 14.99 4.18 22.29
N VAL A 810 16.09 4.30 21.55
CA VAL A 810 16.19 4.09 20.11
C VAL A 810 16.97 2.80 19.84
N TYR A 811 16.41 1.91 19.03
CA TYR A 811 17.01 0.65 18.61
C TYR A 811 17.14 0.61 17.09
N ASN A 812 18.09 -0.17 16.56
CA ASN A 812 18.13 -0.51 15.14
C ASN A 812 17.28 -1.75 14.84
N LEU A 813 17.14 -2.12 13.56
CA LEU A 813 16.36 -3.31 13.13
C LEU A 813 16.87 -4.65 13.69
N ARG A 814 18.13 -4.74 14.16
CA ARG A 814 18.66 -5.94 14.84
C ARG A 814 18.35 -5.98 16.34
N GLY A 815 17.60 -5.00 16.86
CA GLY A 815 17.30 -4.85 18.28
C GLY A 815 18.46 -4.31 19.11
N GLU A 816 19.54 -3.85 18.49
CA GLU A 816 20.70 -3.27 19.18
C GLU A 816 20.36 -1.85 19.65
N LEU A 817 20.69 -1.51 20.90
CA LEU A 817 20.43 -0.19 21.48
C LEU A 817 21.37 0.85 20.87
N VAL A 818 20.80 1.86 20.21
CA VAL A 818 21.53 2.93 19.52
C VAL A 818 21.74 4.13 20.43
N ARG A 819 20.70 4.52 21.18
CA ARG A 819 20.76 5.62 22.16
C ARG A 819 19.58 5.59 23.14
N THR A 820 19.81 5.96 24.39
CA THR A 820 18.75 6.37 25.32
C THR A 820 18.53 7.88 25.19
N LEU A 821 17.30 8.31 24.91
CA LEU A 821 16.93 9.72 24.77
C LEU A 821 16.53 10.33 26.12
N ARG A 822 15.84 9.55 26.96
CA ARG A 822 15.46 9.91 28.33
C ARG A 822 15.34 8.64 29.17
N ASP A 823 15.76 8.69 30.43
CA ASP A 823 15.74 7.59 31.40
C ASP A 823 15.38 8.17 32.78
N GLY A 824 14.63 7.42 33.60
CA GLY A 824 14.16 7.87 34.91
C GLY A 824 12.69 8.33 34.89
N PHE A 825 12.34 9.32 35.71
CA PHE A 825 10.95 9.73 35.93
C PHE A 825 10.34 10.46 34.71
N PHE A 826 9.18 9.99 34.27
CA PHE A 826 8.28 10.67 33.34
C PHE A 826 7.07 11.18 34.14
N GLU A 827 6.64 12.41 33.88
CA GLU A 827 5.38 12.93 34.41
C GLU A 827 4.19 12.35 33.64
N ALA A 828 2.96 12.60 34.12
CA ALA A 828 1.75 12.30 33.37
C ALA A 828 1.44 13.41 32.36
N GLY A 829 0.81 13.05 31.23
CA GLY A 829 0.49 13.98 30.14
C GLY A 829 1.53 14.02 29.03
N ALA A 830 1.47 15.05 28.21
CA ALA A 830 2.32 15.22 27.03
C ALA A 830 3.79 15.52 27.38
N GLY A 831 4.68 15.18 26.45
CA GLY A 831 6.08 15.57 26.47
C GLY A 831 6.78 15.20 25.17
N SER A 832 7.95 15.78 24.93
CA SER A 832 8.77 15.45 23.77
C SER A 832 10.25 15.36 24.10
N VAL A 833 11.00 14.66 23.24
CA VAL A 833 12.46 14.68 23.20
C VAL A 833 12.92 14.65 21.74
N VAL A 834 13.74 15.62 21.34
CA VAL A 834 14.36 15.64 20.01
C VAL A 834 15.48 14.59 19.93
N TRP A 835 15.45 13.73 18.92
CA TRP A 835 16.59 12.89 18.55
C TRP A 835 17.29 13.46 17.32
N ASN A 836 18.55 13.89 17.48
CA ASN A 836 19.38 14.50 16.46
C ASN A 836 20.23 13.49 15.65
N GLY A 837 19.69 12.30 15.39
CA GLY A 837 20.34 11.27 14.56
C GLY A 837 21.68 10.71 15.07
N GLN A 838 22.13 11.07 16.28
CA GLN A 838 23.40 10.59 16.86
C GLN A 838 23.21 9.39 17.80
N THR A 839 24.22 8.51 17.87
CA THR A 839 24.33 7.35 18.78
C THR A 839 24.68 7.79 20.21
N ALA A 840 24.76 6.84 21.14
CA ALA A 840 25.20 7.06 22.52
C ALA A 840 26.61 7.70 22.65
N ASP A 841 27.52 7.44 21.70
CA ASP A 841 28.88 8.00 21.69
C ASP A 841 28.96 9.40 21.04
N GLY A 842 27.82 9.99 20.67
CA GLY A 842 27.74 11.28 19.97
C GLY A 842 28.07 11.23 18.47
N MET A 843 28.48 10.06 17.95
CA MET A 843 28.70 9.84 16.52
C MET A 843 27.37 9.85 15.76
N PRO A 844 27.31 10.34 14.51
CA PRO A 844 26.12 10.21 13.67
C PRO A 844 25.77 8.73 13.44
N ALA A 845 24.54 8.31 13.75
CA ALA A 845 24.02 6.99 13.40
C ALA A 845 23.94 6.83 11.87
N GLY A 846 23.79 5.61 11.35
CA GLY A 846 23.63 5.39 9.91
C GLY A 846 22.26 5.87 9.41
N SER A 847 22.13 6.24 8.13
CA SER A 847 20.81 6.38 7.51
C SER A 847 20.05 5.05 7.58
N GLY A 848 18.73 5.08 7.69
CA GLY A 848 17.89 3.88 7.75
C GLY A 848 16.87 3.87 8.89
N VAL A 849 16.24 2.71 9.07
CA VAL A 849 15.08 2.53 9.97
C VAL A 849 15.51 2.24 11.41
N TYR A 850 14.88 2.96 12.35
CA TYR A 850 15.04 2.81 13.78
C TYR A 850 13.68 2.63 14.48
N LEU A 851 13.71 2.03 15.67
CA LEU A 851 12.55 1.83 16.54
C LEU A 851 12.71 2.67 17.80
N CYS A 852 11.88 3.69 17.95
CA CYS A 852 11.74 4.44 19.20
C CYS A 852 10.74 3.70 20.09
N ARG A 853 11.16 3.29 21.29
CA ARG A 853 10.31 2.64 22.31
C ARG A 853 10.27 3.50 23.56
N LEU A 854 9.07 3.84 24.01
CA LEU A 854 8.80 4.42 25.32
C LEU A 854 8.18 3.34 26.21
N GLU A 855 8.72 3.17 27.40
CA GLU A 855 8.23 2.24 28.41
C GLU A 855 8.19 2.95 29.76
N VAL A 856 7.04 2.97 30.43
CA VAL A 856 6.81 3.64 31.71
C VAL A 856 5.99 2.71 32.60
N ARG A 857 6.51 2.37 33.78
CA ARG A 857 5.85 1.47 34.77
C ARG A 857 5.43 0.08 34.28
N GLY A 858 5.86 -0.34 33.07
CA GLY A 858 5.51 -1.62 32.43
C GLY A 858 4.50 -1.50 31.29
N ASP A 859 3.82 -0.36 31.16
CA ASP A 859 3.12 0.01 29.93
C ASP A 859 4.17 0.49 28.91
N TRP A 860 3.98 0.20 27.61
CA TRP A 860 4.92 0.60 26.56
C TRP A 860 4.23 0.93 25.23
N ALA A 861 4.91 1.73 24.41
CA ALA A 861 4.57 2.02 23.03
C ALA A 861 5.84 2.05 22.17
N MET A 862 5.68 1.83 20.86
CA MET A 862 6.80 1.81 19.91
C MET A 862 6.41 2.49 18.59
N ARG A 863 7.31 3.31 18.03
CA ARG A 863 7.13 4.01 16.76
C ARG A 863 8.35 3.77 15.86
N ARG A 864 8.10 3.43 14.60
CA ARG A 864 9.11 3.33 13.54
C ARG A 864 9.49 4.73 13.05
N VAL A 865 10.78 5.02 12.97
CA VAL A 865 11.32 6.29 12.44
C VAL A 865 12.40 6.03 11.39
N LEU A 866 12.49 6.87 10.37
CA LEU A 866 13.47 6.76 9.29
C LEU A 866 14.41 7.99 9.32
N LEU A 867 15.68 7.74 9.67
CA LEU A 867 16.74 8.76 9.61
C LEU A 867 17.30 8.81 8.18
N LEU A 868 17.25 9.99 7.59
CA LEU A 868 17.93 10.36 6.34
C LEU A 868 19.17 11.21 6.67
N LYS A 869 20.06 11.37 5.69
CA LYS A 869 21.27 12.21 5.79
C LYS A 869 21.49 12.98 4.51
#